data_AF-A0A6P1FHT8-F1
#
_entry.id   AF-A0A6P1FHT8-F1
#
_cell.length_a   1.000
_cell.length_b   1.000
_cell.length_c   1.000
_cell.angle_alpha   90.00
_cell.angle_beta   90.00
_cell.angle_gamma   90.00
#
_symmetry.space_group_name_H-M   'P 1'
#
loop_
_entity.id
_entity.type
_entity.pdbx_description
1 polymer ?
#
loop_
_entity_poly.entity_id
_entity_poly.type
_entity_poly.pdbx_seq_one_letter_code
_entity_poly.pdbx_strand_id
1 'polypeptide(L)'
;MRSTSPGRRGLTRLLSATAVGAVAGAALLGATPAVAAEGDVAIDILSINDFHGRLAADRAVAGAAVLAGAVDSYRAANPNTLFVSAGDNIGASTFVSKVQGDIPTLDSLNAMDLDVSTLGNHEFDQGRDDVDGRVVDASAFPYVNANLYDTATGERAYSPYVITEQDGVSVAFIGAITEDLGKLVSPATISTLSIEPIAENVNEVAAQLQDGDAANDEADVVVLLLHEGADADAAELNTPEADPKFGAIVNAVAPNVDAIVSGHSHQEYNAGIDAGRAFPTVVSQTGSYAENIGRMSLTVDPATKQLTSLTSEVVPLTKVVDDPTSDDPAKTIVVGAFTPDPEVEAIVADAQAVAVREGSVKVGTITEDISRAYRPDGTTTNRGSESTLGNLVSDAQLWATRELGTQIAFSNAGGLRDDLSYIATPDQPGDADGVVTYAEASDAQPFANTLVTLQLTGEQISDLLEEQWVGSSSHPQLNLSTSKDLTYVFDATAPEGSRISQVFFQNEPIDPAATFTVVTSSFLASGGDGFSTFTEGTGTADSGRIDLDAFVGYIQDLGTVSPDPVQRTIGLTDNVPDSGEYAVGDTMTVDLSSLLFSTGAAADTTVTASVDGTVVGTATIDPTRAVTDDSTGRASFSVPIDESLAGGAHTATFALDTTGTEISLGFAVAAGAGAGTPTPGPTTEPTPAPTTPPTTGPAPTPTTAPVAGSHHLAETGVDATPAFAAGIAALLLGLGMTVARLRRRTAAK
;
A
#
# COMPACT_ATOMS: atom_id res chain seq x y z
N MET A 1 52.92 -52.51 -50.59
CA MET A 1 52.08 -53.17 -51.61
C MET A 1 50.74 -52.45 -51.67
N ARG A 2 50.30 -52.05 -52.89
CA ARG A 2 48.96 -51.56 -53.34
C ARG A 2 48.36 -50.37 -52.56
N SER A 3 48.43 -49.12 -53.05
CA SER A 3 47.66 -48.47 -54.16
C SER A 3 46.25 -48.03 -53.77
N THR A 4 46.02 -46.71 -53.58
CA THR A 4 45.20 -45.79 -54.41
C THR A 4 44.73 -44.57 -53.59
N SER A 5 45.06 -43.35 -54.02
CA SER A 5 44.23 -42.12 -53.80
C SER A 5 43.09 -42.08 -54.83
N PRO A 6 42.16 -41.09 -54.91
CA PRO A 6 41.92 -39.85 -54.13
C PRO A 6 40.40 -39.56 -53.85
N GLY A 7 40.05 -38.44 -53.19
CA GLY A 7 38.63 -38.00 -53.23
C GLY A 7 38.18 -36.82 -52.35
N ARG A 8 38.53 -35.60 -52.77
CA ARG A 8 37.97 -34.27 -52.44
C ARG A 8 36.52 -34.17 -51.91
N ARG A 9 36.32 -33.26 -50.95
CA ARG A 9 35.40 -32.07 -50.91
C ARG A 9 35.48 -31.51 -49.48
N GLY A 10 35.67 -30.24 -49.15
CA GLY A 10 35.79 -28.99 -49.87
C GLY A 10 35.75 -27.86 -48.83
N LEU A 11 36.60 -26.84 -49.02
CA LEU A 11 36.57 -25.48 -48.48
C LEU A 11 36.61 -25.23 -46.95
N THR A 12 37.83 -24.96 -46.48
CA THR A 12 38.25 -23.70 -45.81
C THR A 12 37.18 -22.70 -45.37
N ARG A 13 37.23 -22.31 -44.10
CA ARG A 13 37.63 -20.94 -43.71
C ARG A 13 38.28 -20.93 -42.33
N LEU A 14 39.53 -20.45 -42.33
CA LEU A 14 40.33 -20.04 -41.18
C LEU A 14 40.18 -18.51 -41.06
N LEU A 15 40.34 -18.01 -39.82
CA LEU A 15 40.39 -16.60 -39.37
C LEU A 15 39.00 -15.93 -39.30
N SER A 16 38.56 -15.39 -38.16
CA SER A 16 39.30 -14.42 -37.33
C SER A 16 38.97 -14.51 -35.84
N ALA A 17 40.01 -14.44 -35.01
CA ALA A 17 39.94 -14.09 -33.60
C ALA A 17 39.85 -12.56 -33.49
N THR A 18 38.70 -12.01 -33.08
CA THR A 18 38.50 -10.72 -32.38
C THR A 18 36.99 -10.47 -32.28
N ALA A 19 36.54 -9.93 -31.14
CA ALA A 19 35.17 -9.49 -30.83
C ALA A 19 34.19 -10.55 -30.26
N VAL A 20 34.42 -11.02 -29.02
CA VAL A 20 33.35 -11.51 -28.12
C VAL A 20 33.56 -10.92 -26.70
N GLY A 21 33.91 -9.64 -26.63
CA GLY A 21 34.18 -8.95 -25.35
C GLY A 21 33.64 -7.52 -25.30
N ALA A 22 32.53 -7.23 -26.00
CA ALA A 22 32.01 -5.86 -26.12
C ALA A 22 30.48 -5.78 -26.25
N VAL A 23 29.72 -6.67 -25.59
CA VAL A 23 28.24 -6.59 -25.56
C VAL A 23 27.67 -6.55 -24.13
N ALA A 24 28.47 -6.77 -23.08
CA ALA A 24 28.02 -6.63 -21.69
C ALA A 24 28.27 -5.24 -21.06
N GLY A 25 28.79 -4.26 -21.81
CA GLY A 25 29.17 -2.93 -21.28
C GLY A 25 28.40 -1.74 -21.88
N ALA A 26 27.32 -1.99 -22.63
CA ALA A 26 26.63 -0.95 -23.40
C ALA A 26 25.27 -0.50 -22.84
N ALA A 27 24.87 -1.00 -21.66
CA ALA A 27 23.64 -0.58 -20.97
C ALA A 27 23.90 0.41 -19.80
N LEU A 28 25.15 0.82 -19.57
CA LEU A 28 25.55 1.84 -18.59
C LEU A 28 25.92 3.20 -19.23
N LEU A 29 25.60 3.40 -20.50
CA LEU A 29 25.90 4.64 -21.23
C LEU A 29 24.60 5.30 -21.68
N GLY A 30 23.94 5.95 -20.72
CA GLY A 30 22.67 6.64 -20.92
C GLY A 30 22.51 7.97 -20.20
N ALA A 31 23.45 8.37 -19.34
CA ALA A 31 23.64 9.75 -18.93
C ALA A 31 25.07 10.13 -19.29
N THR A 32 25.26 10.88 -20.38
CA THR A 32 26.51 11.64 -20.51
C THR A 32 26.54 12.57 -19.30
N PRO A 33 27.56 12.51 -18.41
CA PRO A 33 27.68 13.54 -17.39
C PRO A 33 27.64 14.87 -18.13
N ALA A 34 26.86 15.82 -17.65
CA ALA A 34 27.05 17.20 -18.03
C ALA A 34 28.54 17.45 -17.85
N VAL A 35 29.27 17.57 -18.96
CA VAL A 35 30.71 17.80 -18.89
C VAL A 35 30.81 19.20 -18.33
N ALA A 36 31.04 19.27 -17.01
CA ALA A 36 31.36 20.49 -16.29
C ALA A 36 32.37 21.27 -17.14
N ALA A 37 32.18 22.58 -17.27
CA ALA A 37 33.16 23.37 -17.99
C ALA A 37 34.53 23.15 -17.33
N GLU A 38 35.61 23.20 -18.11
CA GLU A 38 36.96 22.94 -17.58
C GLU A 38 37.26 23.89 -16.41
N GLY A 39 37.21 23.38 -15.17
CA GLY A 39 37.41 24.14 -13.94
C GLY A 39 36.20 24.25 -13.00
N ASP A 40 34.99 23.84 -13.40
CA ASP A 40 33.83 23.83 -12.50
C ASP A 40 33.89 22.66 -11.49
N VAL A 41 33.29 22.84 -10.32
CA VAL A 41 33.16 21.79 -9.28
C VAL A 41 31.88 21.02 -9.52
N ALA A 42 31.98 19.72 -9.78
CA ALA A 42 30.85 18.81 -9.88
C ALA A 42 30.56 18.19 -8.51
N ILE A 43 29.32 18.29 -8.04
CA ILE A 43 28.87 17.79 -6.73
C ILE A 43 27.67 16.87 -6.98
N ASP A 44 27.70 15.67 -6.41
CA ASP A 44 26.53 14.80 -6.36
C ASP A 44 25.94 14.82 -4.94
N ILE A 45 24.62 14.94 -4.83
CA ILE A 45 23.87 14.76 -3.59
C ILE A 45 23.00 13.54 -3.78
N LEU A 46 23.35 12.47 -3.08
CA LEU A 46 22.56 11.26 -2.97
C LEU A 46 21.60 11.41 -1.81
N SER A 47 20.35 11.05 -2.00
CA SER A 47 19.33 11.20 -0.96
C SER A 47 18.49 9.95 -0.76
N ILE A 48 18.13 9.71 0.49
CA ILE A 48 17.06 8.79 0.89
C ILE A 48 16.05 9.53 1.77
N ASN A 49 14.90 8.90 1.98
CA ASN A 49 13.89 9.30 2.95
C ASN A 49 13.19 8.03 3.44
N ASP A 50 12.63 8.07 4.65
CA ASP A 50 11.73 7.02 5.15
C ASP A 50 12.37 5.62 5.08
N PHE A 51 13.65 5.52 5.47
CA PHE A 51 14.37 4.25 5.43
C PHE A 51 13.81 3.24 6.43
N HIS A 52 13.29 3.73 7.56
CA HIS A 52 12.61 2.96 8.60
C HIS A 52 13.30 1.62 8.92
N GLY A 53 14.61 1.59 9.01
CA GLY A 53 15.37 0.37 9.33
C GLY A 53 15.09 -0.86 8.47
N ARG A 54 14.84 -0.69 7.16
CA ARG A 54 14.77 -1.81 6.20
C ARG A 54 16.17 -2.33 5.84
N LEU A 55 16.77 -3.01 6.82
CA LEU A 55 18.14 -3.53 6.74
C LEU A 55 18.31 -4.66 5.73
N ALA A 56 17.37 -5.61 5.72
CA ALA A 56 17.40 -6.78 4.86
C ALA A 56 16.63 -6.53 3.56
N ALA A 57 17.02 -7.24 2.49
CA ALA A 57 16.29 -7.23 1.24
C ALA A 57 14.93 -7.95 1.36
N ASP A 58 13.88 -7.37 0.79
CA ASP A 58 12.57 -8.01 0.62
C ASP A 58 11.88 -7.49 -0.63
N ARG A 59 11.59 -8.38 -1.59
CA ARG A 59 10.88 -8.10 -2.86
C ARG A 59 11.37 -6.82 -3.58
N ALA A 60 10.74 -5.68 -3.29
CA ALA A 60 11.02 -4.38 -3.88
C ALA A 60 12.22 -3.66 -3.21
N VAL A 61 12.56 -4.02 -1.98
CA VAL A 61 13.64 -3.44 -1.19
C VAL A 61 14.94 -4.21 -1.40
N ALA A 62 16.01 -3.50 -1.75
CA ALA A 62 17.33 -4.09 -2.00
C ALA A 62 18.13 -4.38 -0.71
N GLY A 63 17.78 -3.73 0.40
CA GLY A 63 18.47 -3.83 1.69
C GLY A 63 19.67 -2.89 1.84
N ALA A 64 20.07 -2.64 3.09
CA ALA A 64 21.09 -1.68 3.48
C ALA A 64 22.44 -1.91 2.78
N ALA A 65 22.86 -3.16 2.63
CA ALA A 65 24.15 -3.48 2.00
C ALA A 65 24.19 -3.06 0.52
N VAL A 66 23.07 -3.20 -0.23
CA VAL A 66 22.99 -2.74 -1.62
C VAL A 66 22.95 -1.21 -1.70
N LEU A 67 22.25 -0.55 -0.77
CA LEU A 67 22.25 0.91 -0.65
C LEU A 67 23.69 1.44 -0.43
N ALA A 68 24.43 0.86 0.52
CA ALA A 68 25.84 1.21 0.75
C ALA A 68 26.69 1.04 -0.52
N GLY A 69 26.50 -0.08 -1.23
CA GLY A 69 27.16 -0.32 -2.51
C GLY A 69 26.83 0.71 -3.60
N ALA A 70 25.62 1.26 -3.59
CA ALA A 70 25.24 2.35 -4.47
C ALA A 70 26.00 3.64 -4.10
N VAL A 71 25.99 4.01 -2.81
CA VAL A 71 26.72 5.18 -2.28
C VAL A 71 28.21 5.10 -2.64
N ASP A 72 28.85 3.95 -2.40
CA ASP A 72 30.24 3.70 -2.74
C ASP A 72 30.52 3.84 -4.24
N SER A 73 29.62 3.30 -5.08
CA SER A 73 29.75 3.38 -6.53
C SER A 73 29.74 4.84 -7.00
N TYR A 74 28.88 5.68 -6.43
CA TYR A 74 28.80 7.09 -6.78
C TYR A 74 29.98 7.90 -6.23
N ARG A 75 30.39 7.67 -4.97
CA ARG A 75 31.61 8.29 -4.38
C ARG A 75 32.88 7.93 -5.15
N ALA A 76 32.99 6.69 -5.63
CA ALA A 76 34.10 6.27 -6.48
C ALA A 76 34.12 6.98 -7.85
N ALA A 77 32.94 7.34 -8.38
CA ALA A 77 32.80 8.06 -9.63
C ALA A 77 33.03 9.58 -9.47
N ASN A 78 32.57 10.15 -8.35
CA ASN A 78 32.75 11.55 -7.99
C ASN A 78 33.09 11.68 -6.49
N PRO A 79 34.33 12.07 -6.12
CA PRO A 79 34.71 12.26 -4.72
C PRO A 79 33.91 13.35 -3.98
N ASN A 80 33.34 14.32 -4.71
CA ASN A 80 32.47 15.36 -4.15
C ASN A 80 31.02 14.86 -4.12
N THR A 81 30.78 13.72 -3.47
CA THR A 81 29.46 13.11 -3.33
C THR A 81 29.04 13.11 -1.87
N LEU A 82 27.93 13.78 -1.59
CA LEU A 82 27.28 13.85 -0.30
C LEU A 82 26.13 12.83 -0.25
N PHE A 83 25.92 12.17 0.88
CA PHE A 83 24.80 11.28 1.13
C PHE A 83 23.95 11.83 2.28
N VAL A 84 22.68 12.12 2.02
CA VAL A 84 21.80 12.81 2.96
C VAL A 84 20.46 12.10 3.14
N SER A 85 19.78 12.37 4.25
CA SER A 85 18.46 11.81 4.54
C SER A 85 17.42 12.88 4.88
N ALA A 86 16.21 12.72 4.34
CA ALA A 86 15.05 13.54 4.70
C ALA A 86 14.28 13.02 5.92
N GLY A 87 14.92 12.26 6.83
CA GLY A 87 14.32 11.80 8.10
C GLY A 87 13.61 10.45 7.99
N ASP A 88 13.06 9.99 9.11
CA ASP A 88 12.46 8.67 9.29
C ASP A 88 13.42 7.54 8.87
N ASN A 89 14.67 7.66 9.31
CA ASN A 89 15.65 6.61 9.13
C ASN A 89 15.33 5.41 10.02
N ILE A 90 14.82 5.69 11.22
CA ILE A 90 14.44 4.73 12.27
C ILE A 90 12.94 4.80 12.55
N GLY A 91 12.45 3.99 13.48
CA GLY A 91 11.01 3.91 13.77
C GLY A 91 10.23 3.32 12.60
N ALA A 92 8.96 2.97 12.84
CA ALA A 92 8.17 2.06 11.98
C ALA A 92 8.95 0.85 11.43
N SER A 93 9.98 0.41 12.14
CA SER A 93 11.04 -0.41 11.56
C SER A 93 10.68 -1.90 11.53
N THR A 94 11.24 -2.62 10.55
CA THR A 94 11.11 -4.08 10.49
C THR A 94 11.70 -4.72 11.74
N PHE A 95 11.23 -5.92 12.09
CA PHE A 95 11.60 -6.59 13.35
C PHE A 95 13.11 -6.66 13.59
N VAL A 96 13.90 -6.92 12.53
CA VAL A 96 15.37 -7.02 12.60
C VAL A 96 15.99 -5.76 13.22
N SER A 97 15.53 -4.59 12.79
CA SER A 97 16.02 -3.31 13.32
C SER A 97 15.36 -2.97 14.65
N LYS A 98 14.02 -3.07 14.69
CA LYS A 98 13.19 -2.62 15.80
C LYS A 98 13.54 -3.26 17.14
N VAL A 99 13.75 -4.58 17.15
CA VAL A 99 14.02 -5.33 18.39
C VAL A 99 15.33 -4.90 19.07
N GLN A 100 16.18 -4.17 18.34
CA GLN A 100 17.45 -3.64 18.81
C GLN A 100 17.40 -2.12 18.99
N GLY A 101 16.20 -1.53 19.02
CA GLY A 101 16.00 -0.09 19.09
C GLY A 101 16.64 0.64 17.92
N ASP A 102 16.62 0.06 16.72
CA ASP A 102 17.17 0.64 15.48
C ASP A 102 18.67 0.98 15.49
N ILE A 103 19.43 0.52 16.49
CA ILE A 103 20.88 0.70 16.53
C ILE A 103 21.57 0.14 15.28
N PRO A 104 21.23 -1.05 14.75
CA PRO A 104 21.88 -1.54 13.54
C PRO A 104 21.56 -0.70 12.29
N THR A 105 20.45 0.04 12.29
CA THR A 105 20.14 1.02 11.24
C THR A 105 21.04 2.24 11.32
N LEU A 106 21.21 2.80 12.53
CA LEU A 106 22.16 3.89 12.73
C LEU A 106 23.59 3.45 12.43
N ASP A 107 24.01 2.26 12.86
CA ASP A 107 25.32 1.67 12.54
C ASP A 107 25.51 1.50 11.02
N SER A 108 24.48 1.06 10.30
CA SER A 108 24.54 0.92 8.83
C SER A 108 24.70 2.29 8.16
N LEU A 109 23.95 3.31 8.59
CA LEU A 109 24.06 4.67 8.04
C LEU A 109 25.40 5.34 8.41
N ASN A 110 25.94 5.04 9.59
CA ASN A 110 27.28 5.46 10.00
C ASN A 110 28.35 4.82 9.12
N ALA A 111 28.25 3.51 8.84
CA ALA A 111 29.18 2.81 7.95
C ALA A 111 29.08 3.30 6.49
N MET A 112 27.93 3.84 6.09
CA MET A 112 27.74 4.54 4.81
C MET A 112 28.25 5.98 4.82
N ASP A 113 28.85 6.47 5.92
CA ASP A 113 29.23 7.87 6.12
C ASP A 113 28.09 8.83 5.72
N LEU A 114 26.86 8.65 6.22
CA LEU A 114 25.78 9.61 6.00
C LEU A 114 26.24 11.01 6.44
N ASP A 115 26.08 12.03 5.60
CA ASP A 115 26.61 13.37 5.85
C ASP A 115 25.69 14.19 6.76
N VAL A 116 24.37 14.05 6.60
CA VAL A 116 23.36 14.76 7.41
C VAL A 116 21.98 14.13 7.25
N SER A 117 21.18 14.19 8.32
CA SER A 117 19.75 13.92 8.26
C SER A 117 18.94 15.08 8.83
N THR A 118 17.75 15.36 8.29
CA THR A 118 16.73 16.04 9.10
C THR A 118 16.08 15.05 10.06
N LEU A 119 15.34 15.54 11.05
CA LEU A 119 14.46 14.74 11.89
C LEU A 119 13.12 14.54 11.19
N GLY A 120 12.65 13.30 11.14
CA GLY A 120 11.28 12.92 10.83
C GLY A 120 10.49 12.58 12.09
N ASN A 121 9.19 12.26 11.93
CA ASN A 121 8.33 12.00 13.08
C ASN A 121 8.70 10.71 13.81
N HIS A 122 9.18 9.69 13.10
CA HIS A 122 9.51 8.39 13.69
C HIS A 122 10.81 8.41 14.49
N GLU A 123 11.68 9.40 14.31
CA GLU A 123 12.76 9.66 15.27
C GLU A 123 12.19 9.97 16.68
N PHE A 124 10.98 10.53 16.77
CA PHE A 124 10.30 10.90 18.03
C PHE A 124 9.34 9.84 18.59
N ASP A 125 9.31 8.61 18.03
CA ASP A 125 8.43 7.53 18.52
C ASP A 125 8.59 7.29 20.03
N GLN A 126 9.82 7.37 20.53
CA GLN A 126 10.18 7.19 21.95
C GLN A 126 10.31 8.52 22.71
N GLY A 127 9.98 9.65 22.07
CA GLY A 127 10.05 10.99 22.63
C GLY A 127 11.40 11.69 22.48
N ARG A 128 11.42 12.98 22.86
CA ARG A 128 12.61 13.83 22.72
C ARG A 128 13.81 13.33 23.51
N ASP A 129 13.60 12.79 24.71
CA ASP A 129 14.69 12.28 25.55
C ASP A 129 15.46 11.14 24.86
N ASP A 130 14.77 10.33 24.04
CA ASP A 130 15.39 9.26 23.28
C ASP A 130 16.13 9.79 22.04
N VAL A 131 15.59 10.82 21.38
CA VAL A 131 16.28 11.55 20.30
C VAL A 131 17.59 12.14 20.82
N ASP A 132 17.50 12.98 21.87
CA ASP A 132 18.63 13.75 22.42
C ASP A 132 19.65 12.86 23.13
N GLY A 133 19.25 11.65 23.51
CA GLY A 133 20.12 10.63 24.09
C GLY A 133 20.53 9.59 23.05
N ARG A 134 19.79 8.47 23.02
CA ARG A 134 20.15 7.26 22.27
C ARG A 134 20.39 7.52 20.79
N VAL A 135 19.50 8.24 20.11
CA VAL A 135 19.55 8.41 18.65
C VAL A 135 20.74 9.28 18.27
N VAL A 136 20.85 10.49 18.83
CA VAL A 136 21.97 11.40 18.55
C VAL A 136 23.31 10.81 19.01
N ASP A 137 23.38 10.13 20.17
CA ASP A 137 24.62 9.51 20.65
C ASP A 137 25.09 8.33 19.76
N ALA A 138 24.15 7.64 19.10
CA ALA A 138 24.45 6.52 18.20
C ALA A 138 24.74 6.96 16.76
N SER A 139 24.41 8.19 16.37
CA SER A 139 24.67 8.70 15.02
C SER A 139 26.05 9.37 14.91
N ALA A 140 26.81 8.98 13.90
CA ALA A 140 28.08 9.61 13.51
C ALA A 140 27.87 10.86 12.63
N PHE A 141 26.61 11.21 12.37
CA PHE A 141 26.16 12.30 11.51
C PHE A 141 25.23 13.26 12.27
N PRO A 142 25.20 14.54 11.91
CA PRO A 142 24.33 15.51 12.56
C PRO A 142 22.86 15.35 12.12
N TYR A 143 21.96 15.54 13.08
CA TYR A 143 20.57 15.86 12.83
C TYR A 143 20.37 17.38 12.79
N VAL A 144 19.61 17.86 11.80
CA VAL A 144 19.26 19.29 11.66
C VAL A 144 17.76 19.49 11.71
N ASN A 145 17.32 20.59 12.30
CA ASN A 145 15.91 21.01 12.27
C ASN A 145 15.78 22.51 12.59
N ALA A 146 15.08 23.24 11.71
CA ALA A 146 14.82 24.64 11.87
C ALA A 146 13.54 24.89 12.68
N ASN A 147 12.46 24.16 12.46
CA ASN A 147 11.14 24.56 12.94
C ASN A 147 10.71 23.98 14.30
N LEU A 148 11.61 23.33 15.04
CA LEU A 148 11.40 22.89 16.42
C LEU A 148 12.09 23.84 17.41
N TYR A 149 11.33 24.31 18.40
CA TYR A 149 11.81 25.22 19.44
C TYR A 149 11.70 24.59 20.82
N ASP A 150 12.68 24.82 21.67
CA ASP A 150 12.63 24.41 23.06
C ASP A 150 11.72 25.37 23.85
N THR A 151 10.67 24.83 24.47
CA THR A 151 9.66 25.65 25.16
C THR A 151 10.19 26.33 26.43
N ALA A 152 11.30 25.86 26.99
CA ALA A 152 11.91 26.45 28.18
C ALA A 152 12.82 27.63 27.82
N THR A 153 13.51 27.59 26.68
CA THR A 153 14.43 28.66 26.25
C THR A 153 13.80 29.63 25.26
N GLY A 154 12.84 29.18 24.45
CA GLY A 154 12.31 29.91 23.30
C GLY A 154 13.29 29.99 22.13
N GLU A 155 14.34 29.18 22.13
CA GLU A 155 15.33 29.06 21.06
C GLU A 155 15.08 27.77 20.26
N ARG A 156 15.68 27.64 19.06
CA ARG A 156 15.61 26.40 18.27
C ARG A 156 16.18 25.24 19.10
N ALA A 157 15.47 24.11 19.14
CA ALA A 157 15.84 22.95 19.93
C ALA A 157 17.05 22.21 19.35
N TYR A 158 17.23 22.30 18.03
CA TYR A 158 18.30 21.66 17.27
C TYR A 158 19.01 22.69 16.37
N SER A 159 20.18 22.32 15.85
CA SER A 159 20.85 23.13 14.84
C SER A 159 19.97 23.24 13.58
N PRO A 160 19.69 24.44 13.06
CA PRO A 160 18.80 24.58 11.90
C PRO A 160 19.41 24.06 10.60
N TYR A 161 20.73 24.02 10.51
CA TYR A 161 21.47 23.60 9.33
C TYR A 161 22.85 23.04 9.67
N VAL A 162 23.50 22.43 8.67
CA VAL A 162 24.94 22.14 8.63
C VAL A 162 25.49 22.58 7.27
N ILE A 163 26.77 23.00 7.23
CA ILE A 163 27.48 23.36 6.00
C ILE A 163 28.60 22.36 5.77
N THR A 164 28.69 21.85 4.54
CA THR A 164 29.76 20.97 4.07
C THR A 164 30.55 21.67 2.96
N GLU A 165 31.85 21.38 2.85
CA GLU A 165 32.74 22.00 1.86
C GLU A 165 33.13 20.98 0.79
N GLN A 166 32.91 21.32 -0.49
CA GLN A 166 33.21 20.49 -1.65
C GLN A 166 34.14 21.26 -2.59
N ASP A 167 35.44 20.97 -2.56
CA ASP A 167 36.47 21.67 -3.35
C ASP A 167 36.37 23.22 -3.29
N GLY A 168 36.04 23.74 -2.11
CA GLY A 168 35.89 25.17 -1.84
C GLY A 168 34.51 25.73 -2.15
N VAL A 169 33.51 24.89 -2.44
CA VAL A 169 32.09 25.25 -2.54
C VAL A 169 31.39 24.84 -1.26
N SER A 170 30.69 25.79 -0.63
CA SER A 170 29.92 25.57 0.59
C SER A 170 28.49 25.13 0.26
N VAL A 171 28.10 23.95 0.76
CA VAL A 171 26.75 23.37 0.58
C VAL A 171 26.08 23.29 1.94
N ALA A 172 25.02 24.08 2.14
CA ALA A 172 24.20 24.06 3.33
C ALA A 172 23.01 23.10 3.20
N PHE A 173 22.75 22.35 4.28
CA PHE A 173 21.56 21.54 4.44
C PHE A 173 20.73 22.08 5.60
N ILE A 174 19.58 22.67 5.29
CA ILE A 174 18.59 23.12 6.28
C ILE A 174 17.66 21.94 6.57
N GLY A 175 17.31 21.70 7.83
CA GLY A 175 16.32 20.67 8.21
C GLY A 175 14.95 21.26 8.54
N ALA A 176 13.87 20.55 8.25
CA ALA A 176 12.55 20.82 8.78
C ALA A 176 11.73 19.53 8.93
N ILE A 177 10.74 19.56 9.82
CA ILE A 177 9.82 18.45 10.11
C ILE A 177 8.37 18.91 9.98
N THR A 178 7.46 18.01 9.64
CA THR A 178 6.03 18.26 9.53
C THR A 178 5.45 19.04 10.72
N GLU A 179 4.58 20.01 10.40
CA GLU A 179 3.84 20.79 11.41
C GLU A 179 2.82 19.92 12.20
N ASP A 180 2.54 18.70 11.71
CA ASP A 180 1.61 17.76 12.32
C ASP A 180 2.24 16.84 13.37
N LEU A 181 3.53 16.98 13.69
CA LEU A 181 4.25 16.11 14.63
C LEU A 181 3.46 15.86 15.94
N GLY A 182 2.82 16.90 16.50
CA GLY A 182 2.03 16.80 17.73
C GLY A 182 0.77 15.91 17.64
N LYS A 183 0.39 15.46 16.45
CA LYS A 183 -0.70 14.50 16.20
C LYS A 183 -0.18 13.09 15.93
N LEU A 184 1.08 12.98 15.47
CA LEU A 184 1.69 11.74 14.97
C LEU A 184 2.42 10.97 16.09
N VAL A 185 2.93 11.67 17.10
CA VAL A 185 3.59 11.07 18.26
C VAL A 185 2.89 11.46 19.57
N SER A 186 3.22 10.79 20.66
CA SER A 186 2.64 11.08 21.97
C SER A 186 2.93 12.52 22.41
N PRO A 187 1.92 13.41 22.56
CA PRO A 187 2.17 14.81 22.89
C PRO A 187 2.89 15.02 24.22
N ALA A 188 2.77 14.04 25.15
CA ALA A 188 3.44 14.10 26.44
C ALA A 188 4.97 13.97 26.31
N THR A 189 5.45 13.12 25.39
CA THR A 189 6.87 12.79 25.24
C THR A 189 7.66 13.82 24.42
N ILE A 190 6.95 14.75 23.76
CA ILE A 190 7.53 15.91 23.06
C ILE A 190 7.06 17.26 23.62
N SER A 191 6.45 17.28 24.82
CA SER A 191 5.86 18.49 25.42
C SER A 191 6.85 19.64 25.69
N THR A 192 8.15 19.37 25.60
CA THR A 192 9.23 20.36 25.71
C THR A 192 9.53 21.05 24.37
N LEU A 193 8.85 20.67 23.28
CA LEU A 193 8.99 21.25 21.96
C LEU A 193 7.76 22.08 21.56
N SER A 194 8.02 23.22 20.92
CA SER A 194 7.05 23.94 20.09
C SER A 194 7.35 23.64 18.63
N ILE A 195 6.30 23.39 17.86
CA ILE A 195 6.38 23.14 16.41
C ILE A 195 5.95 24.44 15.73
N GLU A 196 6.91 25.11 15.11
CA GLU A 196 6.71 26.40 14.45
C GLU A 196 6.50 26.22 12.93
N PRO A 197 5.99 27.24 12.22
CA PRO A 197 5.73 27.14 10.79
C PRO A 197 7.00 26.86 9.98
N ILE A 198 6.96 25.86 9.10
CA ILE A 198 8.12 25.41 8.29
C ILE A 198 8.61 26.55 7.41
N ALA A 199 7.70 27.14 6.62
CA ALA A 199 8.08 28.10 5.59
C ALA A 199 8.74 29.37 6.17
N GLU A 200 8.24 29.88 7.30
CA GLU A 200 8.83 31.05 7.97
C GLU A 200 10.24 30.74 8.47
N ASN A 201 10.40 29.61 9.16
CA ASN A 201 11.67 29.23 9.78
C ASN A 201 12.75 28.85 8.76
N VAL A 202 12.39 28.12 7.72
CA VAL A 202 13.34 27.76 6.65
C VAL A 202 13.76 29.01 5.88
N ASN A 203 12.82 29.91 5.55
CA ASN A 203 13.15 31.13 4.82
C ASN A 203 14.03 32.09 5.62
N GLU A 204 13.83 32.18 6.94
CA GLU A 204 14.71 32.94 7.82
C GLU A 204 16.16 32.42 7.76
N VAL A 205 16.34 31.10 7.90
CA VAL A 205 17.66 30.46 7.86
C VAL A 205 18.30 30.57 6.47
N ALA A 206 17.53 30.32 5.42
CA ALA A 206 18.01 30.41 4.04
C ALA A 206 18.43 31.86 3.69
N ALA A 207 17.69 32.87 4.17
CA ALA A 207 18.04 34.26 3.98
C ALA A 207 19.35 34.62 4.71
N GLN A 208 19.53 34.14 5.95
CA GLN A 208 20.77 34.33 6.70
C GLN A 208 21.98 33.75 5.95
N LEU A 209 21.85 32.53 5.42
CA LEU A 209 22.94 31.83 4.71
C LEU A 209 23.32 32.43 3.35
N GLN A 210 22.60 33.45 2.89
CA GLN A 210 22.76 34.06 1.55
C GLN A 210 22.82 35.60 1.61
N ASP A 211 22.91 36.23 2.78
CA ASP A 211 22.82 37.70 2.91
C ASP A 211 24.16 38.44 2.72
N GLY A 212 25.28 37.71 2.71
CA GLY A 212 26.62 38.26 2.55
C GLY A 212 27.19 38.90 3.82
N ASP A 213 26.60 38.67 4.99
CA ASP A 213 27.11 39.14 6.26
C ASP A 213 28.18 38.21 6.83
N ALA A 214 29.45 38.60 6.70
CA ALA A 214 30.58 37.86 7.26
C ALA A 214 30.56 37.68 8.80
N ALA A 215 29.56 38.20 9.52
CA ALA A 215 29.31 37.90 10.92
C ALA A 215 28.55 36.59 11.17
N ASN A 216 27.91 36.00 10.15
CA ASN A 216 27.23 34.72 10.19
C ASN A 216 27.90 33.70 9.21
N ASP A 217 27.31 32.51 9.09
CA ASP A 217 27.75 31.54 8.09
C ASP A 217 27.07 31.82 6.74
N GLU A 218 27.79 31.53 5.65
CA GLU A 218 27.33 31.72 4.26
C GLU A 218 27.41 30.41 3.49
N ALA A 219 26.54 30.23 2.50
CA ALA A 219 26.50 29.04 1.64
C ALA A 219 26.36 29.40 0.16
N ASP A 220 27.08 28.68 -0.69
CA ASP A 220 27.02 28.82 -2.15
C ASP A 220 25.84 28.04 -2.76
N VAL A 221 25.46 26.93 -2.11
CA VAL A 221 24.32 26.09 -2.46
C VAL A 221 23.49 25.82 -1.20
N VAL A 222 22.18 26.01 -1.27
CA VAL A 222 21.27 25.77 -0.14
C VAL A 222 20.26 24.67 -0.50
N VAL A 223 20.30 23.58 0.25
CA VAL A 223 19.40 22.43 0.12
C VAL A 223 18.54 22.31 1.37
N LEU A 224 17.23 22.12 1.19
CA LEU A 224 16.31 21.79 2.26
C LEU A 224 16.13 20.27 2.34
N LEU A 225 16.33 19.70 3.53
CA LEU A 225 15.90 18.36 3.91
C LEU A 225 14.58 18.51 4.69
N LEU A 226 13.47 18.13 4.06
CA LEU A 226 12.11 18.38 4.54
C LEU A 226 11.41 17.06 4.86
N HIS A 227 11.11 16.81 6.12
CA HIS A 227 10.25 15.69 6.50
C HIS A 227 8.77 16.09 6.48
N GLU A 228 8.29 16.37 5.27
CA GLU A 228 6.91 16.62 4.85
C GLU A 228 6.85 16.28 3.36
N GLY A 229 5.71 15.83 2.87
CA GLY A 229 5.56 15.39 1.47
C GLY A 229 4.18 15.64 0.91
N ALA A 230 4.07 15.53 -0.41
CA ALA A 230 2.79 15.66 -1.11
C ALA A 230 1.87 14.46 -0.88
N ASP A 231 0.56 14.70 -0.87
CA ASP A 231 -0.43 13.63 -1.05
C ASP A 231 -0.24 12.91 -2.39
N ALA A 232 -0.61 11.62 -2.45
CA ALA A 232 -0.36 10.75 -3.62
C ALA A 232 -0.90 11.34 -4.94
N ASP A 233 -2.09 11.95 -4.92
CA ASP A 233 -2.72 12.56 -6.10
C ASP A 233 -2.04 13.88 -6.55
N ALA A 234 -1.20 14.47 -5.70
CA ALA A 234 -0.56 15.76 -5.91
C ALA A 234 0.96 15.69 -6.15
N ALA A 235 1.55 14.49 -6.01
CA ALA A 235 2.99 14.22 -6.12
C ALA A 235 3.67 14.79 -7.37
N GLU A 236 2.97 14.79 -8.52
CA GLU A 236 3.53 15.33 -9.78
C GLU A 236 3.36 16.85 -9.93
N LEU A 237 2.44 17.47 -9.17
CA LEU A 237 2.01 18.85 -9.37
C LEU A 237 2.74 19.82 -8.44
N ASN A 238 2.92 19.47 -7.17
CA ASN A 238 3.62 20.28 -6.17
C ASN A 238 3.17 21.76 -6.12
N THR A 239 1.90 22.04 -6.42
CA THR A 239 1.30 23.39 -6.34
C THR A 239 0.31 23.48 -5.19
N PRO A 240 0.08 24.68 -4.60
CA PRO A 240 -0.93 24.88 -3.57
C PRO A 240 -2.36 24.48 -3.99
N GLU A 241 -2.66 24.46 -5.29
CA GLU A 241 -3.96 24.01 -5.81
C GLU A 241 -4.11 22.49 -5.83
N ALA A 242 -3.01 21.76 -5.96
CA ALA A 242 -2.99 20.30 -5.94
C ALA A 242 -2.88 19.75 -4.52
N ASP A 243 -2.04 20.38 -3.70
CA ASP A 243 -1.86 20.09 -2.28
C ASP A 243 -1.80 21.41 -1.49
N PRO A 244 -2.87 21.79 -0.76
CA PRO A 244 -2.92 23.04 -0.03
C PRO A 244 -1.86 23.18 1.08
N LYS A 245 -1.33 22.07 1.62
CA LYS A 245 -0.36 22.09 2.71
C LYS A 245 1.06 22.04 2.15
N PHE A 246 1.44 20.93 1.53
CA PHE A 246 2.79 20.75 0.99
C PHE A 246 3.08 21.73 -0.14
N GLY A 247 2.13 21.93 -1.06
CA GLY A 247 2.26 22.88 -2.14
C GLY A 247 2.43 24.33 -1.66
N ALA A 248 1.78 24.72 -0.55
CA ALA A 248 1.98 26.03 0.07
C ALA A 248 3.39 26.19 0.68
N ILE A 249 3.91 25.15 1.34
CA ILE A 249 5.28 25.12 1.87
C ILE A 249 6.30 25.25 0.73
N VAL A 250 6.20 24.38 -0.29
CA VAL A 250 7.10 24.39 -1.45
C VAL A 250 7.07 25.74 -2.15
N ASN A 251 5.90 26.29 -2.44
CA ASN A 251 5.78 27.59 -3.11
C ASN A 251 6.38 28.75 -2.28
N ALA A 252 6.29 28.68 -0.95
CA ALA A 252 6.87 29.68 -0.07
C ALA A 252 8.39 29.57 0.09
N VAL A 253 8.95 28.35 0.01
CA VAL A 253 10.37 28.09 0.28
C VAL A 253 11.22 28.02 -0.98
N ALA A 254 10.69 27.49 -2.08
CA ALA A 254 11.43 27.27 -3.32
C ALA A 254 12.20 28.51 -3.84
N PRO A 255 11.71 29.76 -3.72
CA PRO A 255 12.50 30.92 -4.13
C PRO A 255 13.83 31.09 -3.36
N ASN A 256 13.93 30.54 -2.15
CA ASN A 256 15.04 30.77 -1.22
C ASN A 256 16.05 29.62 -1.15
N VAL A 257 15.77 28.48 -1.79
CA VAL A 257 16.65 27.28 -1.77
C VAL A 257 16.83 26.73 -3.19
N ASP A 258 17.97 26.06 -3.43
CA ASP A 258 18.29 25.47 -4.75
C ASP A 258 17.63 24.11 -4.96
N ALA A 259 17.42 23.34 -3.89
CA ALA A 259 16.75 22.04 -3.93
C ALA A 259 16.01 21.72 -2.63
N ILE A 260 15.01 20.85 -2.74
CA ILE A 260 14.23 20.28 -1.64
C ILE A 260 14.25 18.76 -1.78
N VAL A 261 14.82 18.08 -0.79
CA VAL A 261 14.69 16.63 -0.60
C VAL A 261 13.60 16.42 0.45
N SER A 262 12.48 15.86 0.02
CA SER A 262 11.30 15.60 0.87
C SER A 262 11.20 14.14 1.32
N GLY A 263 10.35 13.87 2.32
CA GLY A 263 10.01 12.55 2.86
C GLY A 263 8.57 12.50 3.38
N HIS A 264 8.32 11.68 4.39
CA HIS A 264 7.06 11.55 5.14
C HIS A 264 5.91 10.86 4.40
N SER A 265 5.61 11.25 3.16
CA SER A 265 4.43 10.76 2.44
C SER A 265 4.65 9.45 1.67
N HIS A 266 5.88 8.95 1.64
CA HIS A 266 6.36 7.73 0.95
C HIS A 266 6.10 7.74 -0.56
N GLN A 267 5.99 8.92 -1.16
CA GLN A 267 5.71 9.06 -2.59
C GLN A 267 6.99 9.13 -3.41
N GLU A 268 6.94 8.64 -4.65
CA GLU A 268 8.02 8.81 -5.61
C GLU A 268 7.71 9.99 -6.54
N TYR A 269 8.51 11.05 -6.46
CA TYR A 269 8.42 12.18 -7.39
C TYR A 269 9.75 12.92 -7.53
N ASN A 270 9.89 13.60 -8.66
CA ASN A 270 11.06 14.41 -8.98
C ASN A 270 10.66 15.50 -9.97
N ALA A 271 10.36 16.69 -9.45
CA ALA A 271 9.82 17.81 -10.22
C ALA A 271 10.70 19.06 -10.08
N GLY A 272 10.65 19.94 -11.09
CA GLY A 272 11.30 21.24 -11.06
C GLY A 272 10.26 22.37 -10.95
N ILE A 273 10.44 23.27 -9.98
CA ILE A 273 9.57 24.40 -9.74
C ILE A 273 10.24 25.69 -10.23
N ASP A 274 9.59 26.41 -11.15
CA ASP A 274 10.05 27.74 -11.55
C ASP A 274 9.70 28.76 -10.46
N ALA A 275 10.66 28.98 -9.55
CA ALA A 275 10.56 29.88 -8.42
C ALA A 275 11.31 31.21 -8.65
N GLY A 276 11.65 31.55 -9.91
CA GLY A 276 12.40 32.76 -10.25
C GLY A 276 13.89 32.72 -9.91
N ARG A 277 14.44 31.53 -9.61
CA ARG A 277 15.88 31.27 -9.47
C ARG A 277 16.53 31.05 -10.85
N ALA A 278 17.87 30.97 -10.88
CA ALA A 278 18.62 30.73 -12.11
C ALA A 278 18.31 29.36 -12.75
N PHE A 279 18.00 28.37 -11.90
CA PHE A 279 17.52 27.04 -12.27
C PHE A 279 16.21 26.78 -11.51
N PRO A 280 15.29 25.96 -12.05
CA PRO A 280 14.13 25.50 -11.29
C PRO A 280 14.59 24.80 -10.00
N THR A 281 13.94 25.13 -8.89
CA THR A 281 14.18 24.44 -7.61
C THR A 281 13.67 23.02 -7.73
N VAL A 282 14.54 22.04 -7.54
CA VAL A 282 14.16 20.62 -7.59
C VAL A 282 13.43 20.25 -6.30
N VAL A 283 12.34 19.48 -6.43
CA VAL A 283 11.62 18.88 -5.30
C VAL A 283 11.54 17.38 -5.57
N SER A 284 12.13 16.56 -4.69
CA SER A 284 12.20 15.12 -4.89
C SER A 284 11.90 14.33 -3.62
N GLN A 285 11.24 13.19 -3.80
CA GLN A 285 11.06 12.14 -2.79
C GLN A 285 11.24 10.78 -3.49
N THR A 286 11.83 9.81 -2.80
CA THR A 286 12.37 8.59 -3.42
C THR A 286 11.49 7.35 -3.21
N GLY A 287 10.22 7.54 -2.88
CA GLY A 287 9.39 6.49 -2.31
C GLY A 287 9.74 6.31 -0.84
N SER A 288 10.01 5.09 -0.40
CA SER A 288 10.48 4.80 0.95
C SER A 288 11.42 3.58 0.97
N TYR A 289 11.93 3.24 2.16
CA TYR A 289 12.58 1.96 2.46
C TYR A 289 13.88 1.66 1.70
N ALA A 290 14.46 2.68 1.07
CA ALA A 290 15.53 2.50 0.08
C ALA A 290 15.14 1.51 -1.04
N GLU A 291 13.90 1.60 -1.54
CA GLU A 291 13.53 1.03 -2.84
C GLU A 291 14.27 1.75 -3.97
N ASN A 292 14.41 3.07 -3.81
CA ASN A 292 15.20 3.93 -4.69
C ASN A 292 16.23 4.77 -3.90
N ILE A 293 17.18 5.36 -4.63
CA ILE A 293 18.06 6.42 -4.16
C ILE A 293 17.90 7.63 -5.08
N GLY A 294 17.75 8.82 -4.49
CA GLY A 294 17.72 10.08 -5.23
C GLY A 294 19.14 10.51 -5.57
N ARG A 295 19.32 11.12 -6.75
CA ARG A 295 20.60 11.66 -7.17
C ARG A 295 20.42 13.02 -7.82
N MET A 296 20.93 14.05 -7.16
CA MET A 296 21.05 15.39 -7.72
C MET A 296 22.51 15.63 -8.13
N SER A 297 22.72 15.98 -9.40
CA SER A 297 24.04 16.37 -9.91
C SER A 297 24.07 17.87 -10.14
N LEU A 298 24.96 18.55 -9.42
CA LEU A 298 25.17 19.99 -9.45
C LEU A 298 26.54 20.31 -10.04
N THR A 299 26.62 21.45 -10.73
CA THR A 299 27.89 22.04 -11.16
C THR A 299 27.95 23.47 -10.69
N VAL A 300 29.03 23.85 -10.01
CA VAL A 300 29.23 25.21 -9.47
C VAL A 300 30.52 25.79 -10.04
N ASP A 301 30.46 27.04 -10.49
CA ASP A 301 31.66 27.80 -10.87
C ASP A 301 32.40 28.21 -9.59
N PRO A 302 33.64 27.72 -9.33
CA PRO A 302 34.33 27.98 -8.07
C PRO A 302 34.79 29.43 -7.91
N ALA A 303 34.81 30.24 -8.98
CA ALA A 303 35.20 31.64 -8.95
C ALA A 303 34.02 32.57 -8.65
N THR A 304 32.86 32.28 -9.24
CA THR A 304 31.64 33.09 -9.01
C THR A 304 30.75 32.54 -7.90
N LYS A 305 30.98 31.29 -7.48
CA LYS A 305 30.15 30.55 -6.53
C LYS A 305 28.70 30.37 -6.99
N GLN A 306 28.45 30.47 -8.29
CA GLN A 306 27.12 30.33 -8.85
C GLN A 306 26.94 28.94 -9.44
N LEU A 307 25.76 28.37 -9.21
CA LEU A 307 25.30 27.16 -9.87
C LEU A 307 25.27 27.37 -11.40
N THR A 308 25.77 26.41 -12.16
CA THR A 308 25.80 26.41 -13.63
C THR A 308 25.01 25.24 -14.24
N SER A 309 24.68 24.24 -13.43
CA SER A 309 23.82 23.10 -13.80
C SER A 309 23.22 22.45 -12.56
N LEU A 310 21.97 22.00 -12.66
CA LEU A 310 21.31 21.12 -11.69
C LEU A 310 20.42 20.13 -12.44
N THR A 311 20.64 18.85 -12.22
CA THR A 311 19.80 17.75 -12.73
C THR A 311 19.49 16.77 -11.60
N SER A 312 18.35 16.11 -11.65
CA SER A 312 17.92 15.17 -10.62
C SER A 312 17.31 13.91 -11.25
N GLU A 313 17.56 12.75 -10.65
CA GLU A 313 16.96 11.45 -11.00
C GLU A 313 16.65 10.62 -9.74
N VAL A 314 15.65 9.75 -9.84
CA VAL A 314 15.37 8.69 -8.85
C VAL A 314 15.85 7.38 -9.44
N VAL A 315 16.72 6.67 -8.72
CA VAL A 315 17.43 5.48 -9.21
C VAL A 315 16.99 4.25 -8.41
N PRO A 316 16.37 3.25 -9.04
CA PRO A 316 16.01 2.01 -8.35
C PRO A 316 17.23 1.26 -7.82
N LEU A 317 17.13 0.78 -6.59
CA LEU A 317 18.16 -0.04 -5.95
C LEU A 317 17.99 -1.53 -6.27
N THR A 318 16.90 -1.91 -6.95
CA THR A 318 16.68 -3.26 -7.47
C THR A 318 16.63 -3.29 -9.00
N LYS A 319 16.77 -4.48 -9.57
CA LYS A 319 16.59 -4.76 -11.00
C LYS A 319 15.99 -6.13 -11.22
N VAL A 320 15.23 -6.26 -12.30
CA VAL A 320 14.66 -7.52 -12.74
C VAL A 320 15.65 -8.24 -13.65
N VAL A 321 15.92 -9.52 -13.37
CA VAL A 321 16.79 -10.39 -14.17
C VAL A 321 16.09 -11.73 -14.44
N ASP A 322 16.53 -12.44 -15.47
CA ASP A 322 16.06 -13.82 -15.73
C ASP A 322 16.35 -14.71 -14.51
N ASP A 323 15.40 -15.55 -14.12
CA ASP A 323 15.55 -16.50 -13.01
C ASP A 323 16.63 -17.54 -13.37
N PRO A 324 17.81 -17.53 -12.72
CA PRO A 324 18.91 -18.43 -13.07
C PRO A 324 18.61 -19.89 -12.72
N THR A 325 17.54 -20.15 -11.96
CA THR A 325 17.08 -21.49 -11.59
C THR A 325 16.03 -22.06 -12.55
N SER A 326 15.61 -21.28 -13.55
CA SER A 326 14.58 -21.64 -14.52
C SER A 326 15.10 -21.59 -15.96
N ASP A 327 14.76 -22.61 -16.76
CA ASP A 327 15.01 -22.60 -18.21
C ASP A 327 13.95 -21.80 -19.00
N ASP A 328 12.89 -21.33 -18.34
CA ASP A 328 11.84 -20.51 -18.93
C ASP A 328 12.23 -19.02 -18.90
N PRO A 329 12.49 -18.37 -20.07
CA PRO A 329 12.90 -16.98 -20.14
C PRO A 329 11.78 -15.99 -19.77
N ALA A 330 10.54 -16.47 -19.56
CA ALA A 330 9.47 -15.65 -19.01
C ALA A 330 9.52 -15.54 -17.48
N LYS A 331 10.33 -16.37 -16.79
CA LYS A 331 10.49 -16.28 -15.34
C LYS A 331 11.63 -15.33 -14.98
N THR A 332 11.29 -14.31 -14.21
CA THR A 332 12.23 -13.31 -13.73
C THR A 332 12.25 -13.27 -12.20
N ILE A 333 13.35 -12.77 -11.66
CA ILE A 333 13.52 -12.47 -10.23
C ILE A 333 13.97 -11.02 -10.07
N VAL A 334 13.73 -10.46 -8.88
CA VAL A 334 14.25 -9.15 -8.49
C VAL A 334 15.53 -9.35 -7.68
N VAL A 335 16.58 -8.59 -8.01
CA VAL A 335 17.88 -8.62 -7.31
C VAL A 335 18.38 -7.20 -7.09
N GLY A 336 19.36 -7.02 -6.19
CA GLY A 336 20.03 -5.73 -5.99
C GLY A 336 20.69 -5.21 -7.28
N ALA A 337 20.54 -3.92 -7.55
CA ALA A 337 21.09 -3.28 -8.74
C ALA A 337 22.60 -3.05 -8.62
N PHE A 338 23.09 -2.80 -7.39
CA PHE A 338 24.47 -2.52 -7.03
C PHE A 338 25.13 -3.68 -6.28
N THR A 339 26.46 -3.69 -6.20
CA THR A 339 27.21 -4.69 -5.42
C THR A 339 27.07 -4.38 -3.93
N PRO A 340 26.60 -5.31 -3.09
CA PRO A 340 26.50 -5.08 -1.66
C PRO A 340 27.84 -4.72 -1.02
N ASP A 341 27.85 -3.76 -0.10
CA ASP A 341 29.03 -3.46 0.73
C ASP A 341 29.19 -4.55 1.82
N PRO A 342 30.39 -5.15 1.96
CA PRO A 342 30.62 -6.24 2.91
C PRO A 342 30.64 -5.83 4.39
N GLU A 343 30.92 -4.56 4.71
CA GLU A 343 30.88 -4.08 6.10
C GLU A 343 29.43 -3.92 6.56
N VAL A 344 28.59 -3.28 5.75
CA VAL A 344 27.15 -3.17 6.02
C VAL A 344 26.47 -4.53 5.96
N GLU A 345 26.85 -5.43 5.04
CA GLU A 345 26.34 -6.80 5.01
C GLU A 345 26.61 -7.55 6.34
N ALA A 346 27.78 -7.32 6.96
CA ALA A 346 28.09 -7.90 8.26
C ALA A 346 27.22 -7.32 9.39
N ILE A 347 26.95 -6.01 9.38
CA ILE A 347 26.03 -5.35 10.34
C ILE A 347 24.63 -5.96 10.21
N VAL A 348 24.12 -6.11 8.99
CA VAL A 348 22.80 -6.73 8.73
C VAL A 348 22.77 -8.18 9.21
N ALA A 349 23.83 -8.97 8.96
CA ALA A 349 23.91 -10.36 9.39
C ALA A 349 23.94 -10.49 10.94
N ASP A 350 24.70 -9.63 11.62
CA ASP A 350 24.74 -9.59 13.09
C ASP A 350 23.38 -9.18 13.67
N ALA A 351 22.73 -8.18 13.06
CA ALA A 351 21.40 -7.76 13.45
C ALA A 351 20.38 -8.90 13.30
N GLN A 352 20.42 -9.65 12.20
CA GLN A 352 19.56 -10.84 12.01
C GLN A 352 19.82 -11.90 13.08
N ALA A 353 21.08 -12.14 13.46
CA ALA A 353 21.41 -13.10 14.50
C ALA A 353 20.89 -12.70 15.89
N VAL A 354 20.86 -11.39 16.19
CA VAL A 354 20.21 -10.87 17.41
C VAL A 354 18.70 -10.99 17.30
N ALA A 355 18.12 -10.63 16.16
CA ALA A 355 16.68 -10.72 15.93
C ALA A 355 16.15 -12.15 16.12
N VAL A 356 16.88 -13.18 15.65
CA VAL A 356 16.51 -14.58 15.93
C VAL A 356 16.42 -14.85 17.43
N ARG A 357 17.37 -14.36 18.23
CA ARG A 357 17.43 -14.57 19.68
C ARG A 357 16.32 -13.86 20.42
N GLU A 358 16.10 -12.59 20.12
CA GLU A 358 15.05 -11.79 20.76
C GLU A 358 13.66 -12.18 20.26
N GLY A 359 13.57 -12.64 19.00
CA GLY A 359 12.36 -13.19 18.39
C GLY A 359 11.85 -14.44 19.08
N SER A 360 12.74 -15.22 19.71
CA SER A 360 12.42 -16.41 20.50
C SER A 360 11.64 -16.13 21.78
N VAL A 361 11.45 -14.85 22.14
CA VAL A 361 10.74 -14.48 23.37
C VAL A 361 9.26 -14.75 23.21
N LYS A 362 8.70 -15.48 24.18
CA LYS A 362 7.25 -15.70 24.29
C LYS A 362 6.52 -14.37 24.48
N VAL A 363 5.55 -14.10 23.61
CA VAL A 363 4.60 -12.98 23.73
C VAL A 363 3.23 -13.43 24.23
N GLY A 364 2.86 -14.70 24.05
CA GLY A 364 1.61 -15.23 24.57
C GLY A 364 1.47 -16.72 24.34
N THR A 365 0.24 -17.21 24.40
CA THR A 365 -0.11 -18.59 24.08
C THR A 365 -1.39 -18.67 23.26
N ILE A 366 -1.55 -19.75 22.50
CA ILE A 366 -2.77 -20.04 21.75
C ILE A 366 -3.34 -21.40 22.17
N THR A 367 -4.66 -21.56 22.09
CA THR A 367 -5.32 -22.83 22.42
C THR A 367 -5.40 -23.80 21.25
N GLU A 368 -5.44 -23.27 20.03
CA GLU A 368 -5.54 -23.95 18.73
C GLU A 368 -4.93 -23.04 17.65
N ASP A 369 -4.76 -23.54 16.43
CA ASP A 369 -4.23 -22.75 15.30
C ASP A 369 -5.09 -21.50 15.04
N ILE A 370 -4.43 -20.36 14.87
CA ILE A 370 -5.05 -19.12 14.40
C ILE A 370 -4.46 -18.82 13.03
N SER A 371 -5.26 -19.01 11.99
CA SER A 371 -4.74 -19.18 10.63
C SER A 371 -5.37 -18.21 9.65
N ARG A 372 -4.65 -17.97 8.55
CA ARG A 372 -5.23 -17.44 7.31
C ARG A 372 -6.25 -18.44 6.74
N ALA A 373 -7.00 -18.00 5.74
CA ALA A 373 -7.90 -18.89 5.01
C ALA A 373 -7.14 -19.72 3.96
N TYR A 374 -7.59 -20.96 3.75
CA TYR A 374 -6.95 -21.94 2.84
C TYR A 374 -7.91 -22.55 1.82
N ARG A 375 -7.35 -22.85 0.65
CA ARG A 375 -8.00 -23.61 -0.42
C ARG A 375 -8.20 -25.09 -0.04
N PRO A 376 -8.91 -25.89 -0.85
CA PRO A 376 -9.09 -27.33 -0.62
C PRO A 376 -7.80 -28.15 -0.51
N ASP A 377 -6.69 -27.67 -1.07
CA ASP A 377 -5.38 -28.34 -0.95
C ASP A 377 -4.78 -28.24 0.47
N GLY A 378 -5.27 -27.31 1.28
CA GLY A 378 -4.80 -27.07 2.64
C GLY A 378 -3.42 -26.41 2.75
N THR A 379 -2.86 -25.95 1.63
CA THR A 379 -1.52 -25.34 1.59
C THR A 379 -1.52 -23.98 0.91
N THR A 380 -2.43 -23.76 -0.04
CA THR A 380 -2.54 -22.49 -0.75
C THR A 380 -3.54 -21.59 -0.04
N THR A 381 -3.14 -20.37 0.30
CA THR A 381 -4.02 -19.40 0.94
C THR A 381 -5.18 -19.01 0.01
N ASN A 382 -6.41 -18.96 0.53
CA ASN A 382 -7.55 -18.34 -0.13
C ASN A 382 -7.70 -16.90 0.40
N ARG A 383 -7.27 -15.91 -0.39
CA ARG A 383 -7.37 -14.49 0.01
C ARG A 383 -8.79 -13.92 -0.06
N GLY A 384 -9.75 -14.65 -0.63
CA GLY A 384 -11.13 -14.21 -0.74
C GLY A 384 -12.01 -14.58 0.45
N SER A 385 -11.56 -15.48 1.35
CA SER A 385 -12.36 -15.91 2.51
C SER A 385 -11.98 -15.21 3.80
N GLU A 386 -12.95 -15.09 4.71
CA GLU A 386 -12.74 -14.70 6.10
C GLU A 386 -11.77 -15.68 6.81
N SER A 387 -10.98 -15.16 7.78
CA SER A 387 -10.02 -15.98 8.53
C SER A 387 -9.91 -15.57 10.00
N THR A 388 -9.64 -16.54 10.87
CA THR A 388 -9.50 -16.29 12.32
C THR A 388 -8.32 -15.37 12.63
N LEU A 389 -7.23 -15.45 11.84
CA LEU A 389 -6.11 -14.54 11.97
C LEU A 389 -6.47 -13.11 11.55
N GLY A 390 -7.17 -12.93 10.43
CA GLY A 390 -7.62 -11.61 9.98
C GLY A 390 -8.50 -10.93 11.02
N ASN A 391 -9.42 -11.67 11.62
CA ASN A 391 -10.26 -11.21 12.72
C ASN A 391 -9.45 -10.79 13.95
N LEU A 392 -8.48 -11.61 14.35
CA LEU A 392 -7.61 -11.30 15.49
C LEU A 392 -6.75 -10.05 15.26
N VAL A 393 -6.21 -9.90 14.05
CA VAL A 393 -5.41 -8.72 13.67
C VAL A 393 -6.26 -7.46 13.67
N SER A 394 -7.46 -7.47 13.08
CA SER A 394 -8.37 -6.32 13.13
C SER A 394 -8.74 -5.95 14.58
N ASP A 395 -8.98 -6.94 15.44
CA ASP A 395 -9.24 -6.68 16.87
C ASP A 395 -8.03 -6.07 17.58
N ALA A 396 -6.82 -6.51 17.25
CA ALA A 396 -5.59 -5.96 17.81
C ALA A 396 -5.36 -4.50 17.40
N GLN A 397 -5.61 -4.16 16.14
CA GLN A 397 -5.50 -2.78 15.63
C GLN A 397 -6.53 -1.85 16.30
N LEU A 398 -7.76 -2.32 16.49
CA LEU A 398 -8.79 -1.59 17.22
C LEU A 398 -8.40 -1.41 18.70
N TRP A 399 -7.94 -2.48 19.36
CA TRP A 399 -7.45 -2.42 20.75
C TRP A 399 -6.34 -1.39 20.91
N ALA A 400 -5.39 -1.39 19.97
CA ALA A 400 -4.25 -0.50 20.01
C ALA A 400 -4.67 0.96 19.84
N THR A 401 -5.72 1.27 19.09
CA THR A 401 -6.10 2.68 18.80
C THR A 401 -7.31 3.17 19.58
N ARG A 402 -7.93 2.35 20.44
CA ARG A 402 -9.19 2.67 21.16
C ARG A 402 -9.19 4.01 21.92
N GLU A 403 -8.04 4.45 22.43
CA GLU A 403 -7.92 5.73 23.15
C GLU A 403 -8.01 6.96 22.24
N LEU A 404 -7.86 6.77 20.93
CA LEU A 404 -8.07 7.76 19.87
C LEU A 404 -9.55 7.82 19.43
N GLY A 405 -10.42 6.98 20.02
CA GLY A 405 -11.85 6.95 19.72
C GLY A 405 -12.22 6.10 18.50
N THR A 406 -11.32 5.25 18.01
CA THR A 406 -11.61 4.30 16.93
C THR A 406 -12.68 3.29 17.36
N GLN A 407 -13.56 2.96 16.42
CA GLN A 407 -14.73 2.09 16.65
C GLN A 407 -14.68 0.82 15.80
N ILE A 408 -14.05 0.89 14.63
CA ILE A 408 -14.00 -0.18 13.63
C ILE A 408 -12.54 -0.30 13.15
N ALA A 409 -12.07 -1.53 12.96
CA ALA A 409 -10.81 -1.79 12.26
C ALA A 409 -11.02 -2.65 11.02
N PHE A 410 -10.16 -2.44 10.03
CA PHE A 410 -10.08 -3.23 8.81
C PHE A 410 -8.66 -3.74 8.57
N SER A 411 -8.54 -4.94 8.00
CA SER A 411 -7.26 -5.52 7.60
C SER A 411 -7.44 -6.38 6.35
N ASN A 412 -6.51 -6.30 5.41
CA ASN A 412 -6.57 -7.06 4.17
C ASN A 412 -5.90 -8.43 4.32
N ALA A 413 -6.46 -9.44 3.65
CA ALA A 413 -5.86 -10.78 3.61
C ALA A 413 -4.43 -10.80 3.02
N GLY A 414 -4.05 -9.80 2.22
CA GLY A 414 -2.69 -9.65 1.67
C GLY A 414 -1.64 -9.31 2.72
N GLY A 415 -2.04 -8.58 3.76
CA GLY A 415 -1.23 -8.17 4.91
C GLY A 415 -0.86 -9.32 5.85
N LEU A 416 -1.60 -10.44 5.82
CA LEU A 416 -1.37 -11.61 6.66
C LEU A 416 -0.36 -12.57 6.01
N ARG A 417 0.81 -12.74 6.63
CA ARG A 417 1.96 -13.38 5.97
C ARG A 417 2.33 -14.76 6.50
N ASP A 418 1.93 -15.08 7.73
CA ASP A 418 1.98 -16.42 8.27
C ASP A 418 0.85 -16.71 9.26
N ASP A 419 0.67 -17.99 9.61
CA ASP A 419 -0.28 -18.44 10.63
C ASP A 419 0.37 -18.48 12.02
N LEU A 420 -0.44 -18.43 13.08
CA LEU A 420 -0.01 -18.84 14.41
C LEU A 420 -0.38 -20.31 14.63
N SER A 421 0.61 -21.20 14.51
CA SER A 421 0.42 -22.65 14.63
C SER A 421 0.52 -23.09 16.09
N TYR A 422 -0.41 -23.92 16.55
CA TYR A 422 -0.34 -24.49 17.89
C TYR A 422 0.83 -25.46 18.04
N ILE A 423 1.13 -26.24 17.00
CA ILE A 423 2.26 -27.17 17.02
C ILE A 423 3.53 -26.41 16.69
N ALA A 424 4.54 -26.55 17.54
CA ALA A 424 5.82 -25.88 17.36
C ALA A 424 6.50 -26.26 16.04
N THR A 425 7.09 -25.27 15.40
CA THR A 425 7.98 -25.44 14.26
C THR A 425 9.30 -26.06 14.72
N PRO A 426 9.71 -27.22 14.17
CA PRO A 426 10.98 -27.84 14.52
C PRO A 426 12.16 -26.89 14.30
N ASP A 427 13.09 -26.90 15.26
CA ASP A 427 14.34 -26.13 15.22
C ASP A 427 14.17 -24.59 15.29
N GLN A 428 12.95 -24.07 15.50
CA GLN A 428 12.72 -22.66 15.83
C GLN A 428 13.00 -22.39 17.32
N PRO A 429 13.96 -21.50 17.67
CA PRO A 429 14.27 -21.25 19.07
C PRO A 429 13.12 -20.53 19.79
N GLY A 430 12.80 -20.99 21.00
CA GLY A 430 11.75 -20.40 21.85
C GLY A 430 10.32 -20.90 21.56
N ASP A 431 10.12 -21.51 20.40
CA ASP A 431 8.86 -22.11 19.99
C ASP A 431 8.61 -23.44 20.73
N ALA A 432 7.37 -23.62 21.18
CA ALA A 432 6.87 -24.78 21.90
C ALA A 432 5.36 -24.86 21.73
N ASP A 433 4.77 -26.05 21.82
CA ASP A 433 3.33 -26.23 21.57
C ASP A 433 2.47 -25.22 22.35
N GLY A 434 1.67 -24.45 21.61
CA GLY A 434 0.77 -23.41 22.09
C GLY A 434 1.46 -22.13 22.56
N VAL A 435 2.77 -21.97 22.41
CA VAL A 435 3.50 -20.72 22.65
C VAL A 435 3.46 -19.88 21.38
N VAL A 436 3.20 -18.59 21.52
CA VAL A 436 3.44 -17.62 20.45
C VAL A 436 4.69 -16.82 20.82
N THR A 437 5.68 -16.89 19.96
CA THR A 437 6.91 -16.09 20.02
C THR A 437 6.73 -14.75 19.31
N TYR A 438 7.60 -13.79 19.60
CA TYR A 438 7.60 -12.52 18.88
C TYR A 438 7.85 -12.78 17.38
N ALA A 439 8.78 -13.68 17.05
CA ALA A 439 9.07 -14.03 15.66
C ALA A 439 7.83 -14.51 14.91
N GLU A 440 7.02 -15.40 15.48
CA GLU A 440 5.78 -15.86 14.84
C GLU A 440 4.75 -14.74 14.67
N ALA A 441 4.61 -13.85 15.66
CA ALA A 441 3.75 -12.67 15.53
C ALA A 441 4.24 -11.73 14.43
N SER A 442 5.57 -11.57 14.29
CA SER A 442 6.21 -10.80 13.23
C SER A 442 6.02 -11.46 11.87
N ASP A 443 6.16 -12.77 11.76
CA ASP A 443 5.97 -13.50 10.50
C ASP A 443 4.50 -13.42 10.05
N ALA A 444 3.55 -13.32 10.99
CA ALA A 444 2.15 -13.04 10.67
C ALA A 444 1.90 -11.60 10.17
N GLN A 445 2.59 -10.60 10.73
CA GLN A 445 2.47 -9.15 10.43
C GLN A 445 3.86 -8.48 10.21
N PRO A 446 4.57 -8.76 9.09
CA PRO A 446 5.99 -8.43 8.95
C PRO A 446 6.27 -7.05 8.36
N PHE A 447 5.26 -6.36 7.84
CA PHE A 447 5.46 -5.15 7.04
C PHE A 447 5.71 -3.90 7.88
N ALA A 448 5.45 -3.97 9.19
CA ALA A 448 5.60 -2.84 10.10
C ALA A 448 4.85 -1.60 9.58
N ASN A 449 3.61 -1.77 9.13
CA ASN A 449 2.79 -0.62 8.75
C ASN A 449 2.46 0.18 10.02
N THR A 450 2.32 1.49 9.86
CA THR A 450 1.68 2.31 10.87
C THR A 450 0.16 2.11 10.83
N LEU A 451 -0.51 2.39 11.95
CA LEU A 451 -1.95 2.38 12.05
C LEU A 451 -2.48 3.80 11.83
N VAL A 452 -3.29 3.96 10.79
CA VAL A 452 -3.89 5.22 10.39
C VAL A 452 -5.35 5.24 10.84
N THR A 453 -5.75 6.35 11.46
CA THR A 453 -7.12 6.62 11.86
C THR A 453 -7.77 7.60 10.91
N LEU A 454 -9.04 7.39 10.57
CA LEU A 454 -9.81 8.25 9.68
C LEU A 454 -11.31 8.10 9.94
N GLN A 455 -12.12 8.99 9.38
CA GLN A 455 -13.58 8.94 9.51
C GLN A 455 -14.24 8.58 8.19
N LEU A 456 -15.12 7.58 8.22
CA LEU A 456 -15.94 7.13 7.10
C LEU A 456 -17.42 7.21 7.46
N THR A 457 -18.29 7.52 6.48
CA THR A 457 -19.74 7.37 6.64
C THR A 457 -20.15 5.89 6.54
N GLY A 458 -21.37 5.55 6.98
CA GLY A 458 -21.91 4.20 6.80
C GLY A 458 -22.06 3.80 5.32
N GLU A 459 -22.34 4.78 4.45
CA GLU A 459 -22.33 4.60 2.99
C GLU A 459 -20.92 4.25 2.50
N GLN A 460 -19.89 5.02 2.89
CA GLN A 460 -18.50 4.73 2.54
C GLN A 460 -18.02 3.39 3.10
N ILE A 461 -18.46 2.97 4.28
CA ILE A 461 -18.15 1.62 4.80
C ILE A 461 -18.74 0.54 3.89
N SER A 462 -19.94 0.76 3.36
CA SER A 462 -20.57 -0.19 2.44
C SER A 462 -19.84 -0.24 1.10
N ASP A 463 -19.48 0.92 0.54
CA ASP A 463 -18.69 1.03 -0.70
C ASP A 463 -17.30 0.38 -0.54
N LEU A 464 -16.63 0.62 0.59
CA LEU A 464 -15.35 0.00 0.93
C LEU A 464 -15.45 -1.54 0.96
N LEU A 465 -16.54 -2.09 1.48
CA LEU A 465 -16.76 -3.54 1.51
C LEU A 465 -17.04 -4.12 0.11
N GLU A 466 -17.60 -3.33 -0.82
CA GLU A 466 -17.76 -3.72 -2.24
C GLU A 466 -16.43 -3.79 -2.99
N GLU A 467 -15.44 -2.97 -2.61
CA GLU A 467 -14.12 -2.94 -3.25
C GLU A 467 -13.34 -4.27 -3.09
N GLN A 468 -13.79 -5.16 -2.19
CA GLN A 468 -13.21 -6.50 -2.02
C GLN A 468 -13.23 -7.35 -3.30
N TRP A 469 -14.12 -7.06 -4.26
CA TRP A 469 -14.26 -7.84 -5.49
C TRP A 469 -13.48 -7.24 -6.67
N VAL A 470 -12.16 -7.34 -6.60
CA VAL A 470 -11.21 -6.71 -7.56
C VAL A 470 -11.22 -7.29 -8.99
N GLY A 471 -11.92 -8.40 -9.26
CA GLY A 471 -12.11 -8.93 -10.62
C GLY A 471 -10.86 -9.47 -11.33
N SER A 472 -9.73 -9.65 -10.62
CA SER A 472 -8.49 -10.18 -11.18
C SER A 472 -8.54 -11.71 -11.40
N SER A 473 -7.75 -12.22 -12.34
CA SER A 473 -7.74 -13.67 -12.67
C SER A 473 -7.08 -14.55 -11.61
N SER A 474 -6.16 -14.00 -10.82
CA SER A 474 -5.46 -14.72 -9.74
C SER A 474 -6.14 -14.57 -8.38
N HIS A 475 -6.78 -13.42 -8.14
CA HIS A 475 -7.48 -13.06 -6.91
C HIS A 475 -8.76 -12.28 -7.27
N PRO A 476 -9.87 -12.95 -7.62
CA PRO A 476 -11.11 -12.26 -7.97
C PRO A 476 -11.78 -11.56 -6.77
N GLN A 477 -11.43 -11.97 -5.55
CA GLN A 477 -11.84 -11.36 -4.30
C GLN A 477 -10.64 -11.27 -3.35
N LEU A 478 -10.54 -10.15 -2.62
CA LEU A 478 -9.60 -9.90 -1.53
C LEU A 478 -10.43 -9.56 -0.28
N ASN A 479 -10.49 -10.48 0.67
CA ASN A 479 -11.23 -10.28 1.91
C ASN A 479 -10.63 -9.12 2.71
N LEU A 480 -11.52 -8.27 3.20
CA LEU A 480 -11.26 -7.19 4.13
C LEU A 480 -11.83 -7.60 5.49
N SER A 481 -10.97 -8.14 6.35
CA SER A 481 -11.33 -8.61 7.68
C SER A 481 -11.71 -7.44 8.57
N THR A 482 -12.78 -7.59 9.35
CA THR A 482 -13.36 -6.53 10.18
C THR A 482 -13.08 -6.79 11.66
N SER A 483 -13.05 -5.75 12.49
CA SER A 483 -13.08 -5.90 13.96
C SER A 483 -14.42 -6.46 14.44
N LYS A 484 -14.43 -7.12 15.60
CA LYS A 484 -15.55 -7.90 16.14
C LYS A 484 -16.94 -7.26 16.10
N ASP A 485 -17.02 -5.94 16.31
CA ASP A 485 -18.31 -5.24 16.39
C ASP A 485 -18.89 -4.88 15.01
N LEU A 486 -18.15 -5.07 13.90
CA LEU A 486 -18.63 -4.84 12.54
C LEU A 486 -18.83 -6.17 11.81
N THR A 487 -20.07 -6.46 11.44
CA THR A 487 -20.44 -7.66 10.66
C THR A 487 -21.25 -7.26 9.44
N TYR A 488 -21.22 -8.06 8.38
CA TYR A 488 -21.99 -7.74 7.17
C TYR A 488 -22.48 -8.97 6.43
N VAL A 489 -23.49 -8.74 5.60
CA VAL A 489 -24.15 -9.73 4.75
C VAL A 489 -23.89 -9.38 3.30
N PHE A 490 -23.57 -10.39 2.49
CA PHE A 490 -23.35 -10.21 1.07
C PHE A 490 -24.09 -11.22 0.20
N ASP A 491 -24.47 -10.82 -1.00
CA ASP A 491 -24.92 -11.69 -2.09
C ASP A 491 -23.87 -11.67 -3.21
N ALA A 492 -23.06 -12.73 -3.30
CA ALA A 492 -22.03 -12.84 -4.33
C ALA A 492 -22.60 -12.95 -5.76
N THR A 493 -23.89 -13.23 -5.91
CA THR A 493 -24.56 -13.32 -7.22
C THR A 493 -25.07 -11.96 -7.71
N ALA A 494 -25.13 -10.96 -6.84
CA ALA A 494 -25.55 -9.63 -7.18
C ALA A 494 -24.52 -8.93 -8.10
N PRO A 495 -24.97 -7.92 -8.89
CA PRO A 495 -24.07 -7.09 -9.67
C PRO A 495 -22.96 -6.47 -8.81
N GLU A 496 -21.81 -6.21 -9.43
CA GLU A 496 -20.71 -5.46 -8.81
C GLU A 496 -21.20 -4.09 -8.30
N GLY A 497 -20.83 -3.71 -7.07
CA GLY A 497 -21.33 -2.52 -6.39
C GLY A 497 -22.73 -2.69 -5.78
N SER A 498 -23.23 -3.92 -5.67
CA SER A 498 -24.51 -4.23 -5.02
C SER A 498 -24.50 -5.60 -4.33
N ARG A 499 -23.31 -6.11 -3.98
CA ARG A 499 -23.12 -7.37 -3.28
C ARG A 499 -23.30 -7.23 -1.78
N ILE A 500 -23.03 -6.08 -1.17
CA ILE A 500 -23.23 -5.82 0.25
C ILE A 500 -24.70 -5.46 0.46
N SER A 501 -25.44 -6.33 1.16
CA SER A 501 -26.87 -6.15 1.38
C SER A 501 -27.17 -5.48 2.72
N GLN A 502 -26.40 -5.81 3.77
CA GLN A 502 -26.56 -5.24 5.11
C GLN A 502 -25.22 -5.15 5.83
N VAL A 503 -25.01 -4.05 6.54
CA VAL A 503 -23.85 -3.86 7.43
C VAL A 503 -24.37 -3.51 8.82
N PHE A 504 -23.79 -4.15 9.84
CA PHE A 504 -24.18 -3.99 11.23
C PHE A 504 -23.00 -3.56 12.06
N PHE A 505 -23.22 -2.59 12.94
CA PHE A 505 -22.29 -2.21 13.99
C PHE A 505 -22.94 -2.48 15.36
N GLN A 506 -22.28 -3.28 16.19
CA GLN A 506 -22.81 -3.73 17.49
C GLN A 506 -24.19 -4.40 17.37
N ASN A 507 -24.37 -5.21 16.31
CA ASN A 507 -25.61 -5.90 15.95
C ASN A 507 -26.79 -4.99 15.54
N GLU A 508 -26.56 -3.70 15.33
CA GLU A 508 -27.56 -2.78 14.82
C GLU A 508 -27.21 -2.36 13.38
N PRO A 509 -28.18 -2.29 12.45
CA PRO A 509 -27.92 -1.79 11.10
C PRO A 509 -27.30 -0.39 11.14
N ILE A 510 -26.24 -0.18 10.38
CA ILE A 510 -25.61 1.15 10.32
C ILE A 510 -26.51 2.13 9.55
N ASP A 511 -26.58 3.37 10.04
CA ASP A 511 -27.16 4.47 9.29
C ASP A 511 -26.13 4.91 8.21
N PRO A 512 -26.48 4.94 6.91
CA PRO A 512 -25.56 5.36 5.86
C PRO A 512 -24.95 6.74 6.10
N ALA A 513 -25.67 7.65 6.78
CA ALA A 513 -25.20 8.99 7.07
C ALA A 513 -24.39 9.10 8.39
N ALA A 514 -24.37 8.05 9.22
CA ALA A 514 -23.58 8.06 10.45
C ALA A 514 -22.08 8.00 10.14
N THR A 515 -21.28 8.73 10.91
CA THR A 515 -19.83 8.74 10.78
C THR A 515 -19.19 7.83 11.82
N PHE A 516 -18.22 7.03 11.40
CA PHE A 516 -17.45 6.14 12.24
C PHE A 516 -15.96 6.49 12.15
N THR A 517 -15.31 6.59 13.30
CA THR A 517 -13.84 6.61 13.35
C THR A 517 -13.33 5.19 13.17
N VAL A 518 -12.55 4.97 12.12
CA VAL A 518 -12.00 3.67 11.73
C VAL A 518 -10.48 3.69 11.86
N VAL A 519 -9.87 2.51 12.00
CA VAL A 519 -8.42 2.30 11.93
C VAL A 519 -8.10 1.26 10.85
N THR A 520 -7.01 1.48 10.13
CA THR A 520 -6.46 0.51 9.17
C THR A 520 -4.94 0.70 9.06
N SER A 521 -4.25 -0.21 8.38
CA SER A 521 -2.82 -0.02 8.07
C SER A 521 -2.58 1.15 7.13
N SER A 522 -1.43 1.82 7.20
CA SER A 522 -1.05 2.89 6.26
C SER A 522 -1.14 2.47 4.79
N PHE A 523 -0.77 1.23 4.48
CA PHE A 523 -0.94 0.65 3.14
C PHE A 523 -2.38 0.74 2.62
N LEU A 524 -3.36 0.39 3.45
CA LEU A 524 -4.77 0.47 3.07
C LEU A 524 -5.31 1.89 3.10
N ALA A 525 -4.86 2.71 4.06
CA ALA A 525 -5.24 4.12 4.13
C ALA A 525 -4.85 4.89 2.86
N SER A 526 -3.76 4.51 2.20
CA SER A 526 -3.32 5.06 0.91
C SER A 526 -3.99 4.41 -0.32
N GLY A 527 -5.06 3.63 -0.14
CA GLY A 527 -5.78 2.97 -1.24
C GLY A 527 -5.15 1.65 -1.73
N GLY A 528 -4.25 1.06 -0.94
CA GLY A 528 -3.63 -0.22 -1.25
C GLY A 528 -4.64 -1.34 -1.54
N ASP A 529 -4.22 -2.33 -2.33
CA ASP A 529 -5.07 -3.44 -2.83
C ASP A 529 -6.33 -3.03 -3.60
N GLY A 530 -6.47 -1.74 -3.96
CA GLY A 530 -7.62 -1.20 -4.67
C GLY A 530 -8.75 -0.70 -3.76
N PHE A 531 -8.49 -0.58 -2.45
CA PHE A 531 -9.46 -0.04 -1.48
C PHE A 531 -9.48 1.50 -1.49
N SER A 532 -9.84 2.08 -2.63
CA SER A 532 -9.79 3.54 -2.86
C SER A 532 -10.67 4.35 -1.90
N THR A 533 -11.75 3.77 -1.38
CA THR A 533 -12.67 4.49 -0.48
C THR A 533 -11.96 4.98 0.79
N PHE A 534 -10.85 4.35 1.21
CA PHE A 534 -10.06 4.87 2.33
C PHE A 534 -9.46 6.26 2.06
N THR A 535 -9.12 6.60 0.81
CA THR A 535 -8.55 7.92 0.49
C THR A 535 -9.58 9.05 0.52
N GLU A 536 -10.87 8.70 0.51
CA GLU A 536 -11.98 9.65 0.64
C GLU A 536 -12.35 9.97 2.10
N GLY A 537 -11.74 9.27 3.05
CA GLY A 537 -12.00 9.48 4.47
C GLY A 537 -11.54 10.86 4.95
N THR A 538 -12.16 11.33 6.03
CA THR A 538 -11.85 12.66 6.59
C THR A 538 -11.16 12.56 7.95
N GLY A 539 -10.37 13.56 8.30
CA GLY A 539 -9.64 13.56 9.58
C GLY A 539 -8.60 12.44 9.66
N THR A 540 -8.03 12.07 8.51
CA THR A 540 -6.95 11.09 8.41
C THR A 540 -5.75 11.54 9.23
N ALA A 541 -5.26 10.65 10.09
CA ALA A 541 -4.09 10.88 10.92
C ALA A 541 -3.39 9.54 11.18
N ASP A 542 -2.09 9.51 10.93
CA ASP A 542 -1.24 8.43 11.43
C ASP A 542 -1.22 8.48 12.97
N SER A 543 -1.44 7.33 13.62
CA SER A 543 -1.42 7.25 15.07
C SER A 543 -0.03 7.09 15.67
N GLY A 544 1.00 6.89 14.83
CA GLY A 544 2.36 6.52 15.23
C GLY A 544 2.48 5.08 15.78
N ARG A 545 1.38 4.31 15.83
CA ARG A 545 1.39 2.93 16.33
C ARG A 545 1.72 1.98 15.20
N ILE A 546 2.55 0.98 15.49
CA ILE A 546 2.92 -0.05 14.53
C ILE A 546 2.00 -1.27 14.66
N ASP A 547 1.55 -1.80 13.53
CA ASP A 547 0.67 -2.97 13.43
C ASP A 547 1.18 -4.19 14.22
N LEU A 548 2.49 -4.48 14.12
CA LEU A 548 3.13 -5.57 14.87
C LEU A 548 3.12 -5.34 16.38
N ASP A 549 3.31 -4.11 16.85
CA ASP A 549 3.24 -3.82 18.30
C ASP A 549 1.82 -3.92 18.82
N ALA A 550 0.86 -3.45 18.02
CA ALA A 550 -0.56 -3.63 18.31
C ALA A 550 -0.88 -5.12 18.46
N PHE A 551 -0.40 -5.95 17.54
CA PHE A 551 -0.63 -7.39 17.54
C PHE A 551 0.04 -8.10 18.73
N VAL A 552 1.34 -7.87 18.94
CA VAL A 552 2.11 -8.43 20.07
C VAL A 552 1.53 -7.97 21.39
N GLY A 553 1.24 -6.67 21.54
CA GLY A 553 0.67 -6.07 22.74
C GLY A 553 -0.70 -6.65 23.07
N TYR A 554 -1.54 -6.87 22.05
CA TYR A 554 -2.85 -7.48 22.24
C TYR A 554 -2.76 -8.95 22.70
N ILE A 555 -1.86 -9.74 22.09
CA ILE A 555 -1.61 -11.12 22.51
C ILE A 555 -1.09 -11.16 23.96
N GLN A 556 -0.23 -10.22 24.35
CA GLN A 556 0.27 -10.10 25.71
C GLN A 556 -0.83 -9.71 26.71
N ASP A 557 -1.71 -8.76 26.34
CA ASP A 557 -2.85 -8.31 27.15
C ASP A 557 -3.83 -9.48 27.43
N LEU A 558 -4.08 -10.32 26.42
CA LEU A 558 -4.91 -11.52 26.56
C LEU A 558 -4.20 -12.67 27.29
N GLY A 559 -2.89 -12.82 27.10
CA GLY A 559 -2.03 -13.87 27.65
C GLY A 559 -2.24 -15.25 26.98
N THR A 560 -3.49 -15.69 26.85
CA THR A 560 -3.90 -16.88 26.09
C THR A 560 -5.00 -16.49 25.11
N VAL A 561 -4.77 -16.74 23.83
CA VAL A 561 -5.69 -16.42 22.74
C VAL A 561 -6.34 -17.70 22.23
N SER A 562 -7.62 -17.65 21.94
CA SER A 562 -8.34 -18.71 21.24
C SER A 562 -8.83 -18.18 19.90
N PRO A 563 -8.85 -19.01 18.84
CA PRO A 563 -9.46 -18.63 17.57
C PRO A 563 -10.93 -18.29 17.80
N ASP A 564 -11.36 -17.12 17.30
CA ASP A 564 -12.75 -16.67 17.37
C ASP A 564 -13.60 -17.52 16.42
N PRO A 565 -14.58 -18.30 16.92
CA PRO A 565 -15.41 -19.14 16.05
C PRO A 565 -16.53 -18.36 15.36
N VAL A 566 -16.75 -17.10 15.71
CA VAL A 566 -17.83 -16.28 15.14
C VAL A 566 -17.41 -15.76 13.76
N GLN A 567 -18.19 -16.10 12.73
CA GLN A 567 -18.10 -15.48 11.41
C GLN A 567 -18.62 -14.03 11.47
N ARG A 568 -17.87 -13.10 10.89
CA ARG A 568 -18.21 -11.66 10.77
C ARG A 568 -18.78 -11.34 9.39
N THR A 569 -18.59 -12.23 8.41
CA THR A 569 -19.14 -12.12 7.06
C THR A 569 -20.08 -13.30 6.80
N ILE A 570 -21.28 -13.04 6.27
CA ILE A 570 -22.21 -14.11 5.89
C ILE A 570 -22.71 -13.88 4.48
N GLY A 571 -22.57 -14.89 3.63
CA GLY A 571 -23.16 -14.88 2.31
C GLY A 571 -24.63 -15.31 2.40
N LEU A 572 -25.55 -14.51 1.86
CA LEU A 572 -26.97 -14.81 1.82
C LEU A 572 -27.53 -14.38 0.46
N THR A 573 -28.02 -15.35 -0.30
CA THR A 573 -28.79 -15.12 -1.53
C THR A 573 -30.19 -15.65 -1.31
N ASP A 574 -31.20 -14.84 -1.58
CA ASP A 574 -32.61 -15.23 -1.48
C ASP A 574 -33.34 -15.07 -2.82
N ASN A 575 -34.59 -15.54 -2.88
CA ASN A 575 -35.44 -15.46 -4.07
C ASN A 575 -36.63 -14.53 -3.86
N VAL A 576 -36.39 -13.31 -3.35
CA VAL A 576 -37.48 -12.34 -3.14
C VAL A 576 -38.18 -12.07 -4.47
N PRO A 577 -39.51 -12.21 -4.56
CA PRO A 577 -40.25 -11.92 -5.78
C PRO A 577 -40.10 -10.47 -6.21
N ASP A 578 -40.20 -10.19 -7.52
CA ASP A 578 -40.18 -8.82 -8.07
C ASP A 578 -41.23 -7.89 -7.41
N SER A 579 -42.30 -8.45 -6.84
CA SER A 579 -43.32 -7.72 -6.07
C SER A 579 -42.82 -7.17 -4.73
N GLY A 580 -41.70 -7.65 -4.21
CA GLY A 580 -41.20 -7.35 -2.86
C GLY A 580 -41.94 -8.09 -1.74
N GLU A 581 -42.98 -8.86 -2.06
CA GLU A 581 -43.78 -9.65 -1.12
C GLU A 581 -44.00 -11.07 -1.66
N TYR A 582 -43.88 -12.06 -0.79
CA TYR A 582 -44.27 -13.44 -1.06
C TYR A 582 -45.79 -13.61 -0.98
N ALA A 583 -46.37 -14.49 -1.80
CA ALA A 583 -47.75 -14.93 -1.69
C ALA A 583 -47.86 -16.24 -0.90
N VAL A 584 -49.01 -16.48 -0.27
CA VAL A 584 -49.34 -17.80 0.30
C VAL A 584 -49.29 -18.85 -0.82
N GLY A 585 -48.51 -19.90 -0.61
CA GLY A 585 -48.21 -20.94 -1.59
C GLY A 585 -46.86 -20.78 -2.29
N ASP A 586 -46.18 -19.64 -2.14
CA ASP A 586 -44.82 -19.45 -2.60
C ASP A 586 -43.83 -20.27 -1.77
N THR A 587 -42.60 -20.39 -2.27
CA THR A 587 -41.49 -20.98 -1.53
C THR A 587 -40.35 -19.99 -1.49
N MET A 588 -40.01 -19.57 -0.28
CA MET A 588 -38.81 -18.81 -0.01
C MET A 588 -37.62 -19.76 -0.03
N THR A 589 -36.63 -19.48 -0.86
CA THR A 589 -35.36 -20.18 -0.94
C THR A 589 -34.28 -19.24 -0.45
N VAL A 590 -33.43 -19.75 0.45
CA VAL A 590 -32.26 -19.02 0.94
C VAL A 590 -31.06 -19.92 0.81
N ASP A 591 -30.05 -19.43 0.11
CA ASP A 591 -28.74 -20.03 0.00
C ASP A 591 -27.77 -19.25 0.88
N LEU A 592 -27.16 -19.96 1.84
CA LEU A 592 -26.19 -19.42 2.77
C LEU A 592 -24.78 -19.88 2.39
N SER A 593 -23.82 -19.00 2.58
CA SER A 593 -22.39 -19.27 2.45
C SER A 593 -21.58 -18.47 3.48
N SER A 594 -20.25 -18.63 3.51
CA SER A 594 -19.40 -18.11 4.59
C SER A 594 -19.88 -18.57 5.97
N LEU A 595 -20.28 -19.84 6.12
CA LEU A 595 -20.72 -20.35 7.43
C LEU A 595 -19.58 -20.91 8.26
N LEU A 596 -18.40 -21.15 7.66
CA LEU A 596 -17.28 -21.82 8.29
C LEU A 596 -15.95 -21.19 7.86
N PHE A 597 -15.04 -21.00 8.83
CA PHE A 597 -13.62 -20.83 8.55
C PHE A 597 -13.04 -22.08 7.88
N SER A 598 -11.97 -21.90 7.09
CA SER A 598 -11.29 -23.05 6.47
C SER A 598 -10.58 -23.96 7.48
N THR A 599 -10.17 -23.42 8.64
CA THR A 599 -9.24 -24.01 9.60
C THR A 599 -9.44 -23.42 11.01
N GLY A 600 -8.97 -24.16 12.03
CA GLY A 600 -8.58 -23.58 13.32
C GLY A 600 -9.68 -23.17 14.29
N ALA A 601 -10.97 -23.23 13.96
CA ALA A 601 -12.04 -22.80 14.87
C ALA A 601 -13.13 -23.86 15.08
N ALA A 602 -13.86 -23.74 16.19
CA ALA A 602 -15.08 -24.51 16.42
C ALA A 602 -16.07 -24.27 15.27
N ALA A 603 -16.68 -25.34 14.79
CA ALA A 603 -17.51 -25.32 13.59
C ALA A 603 -18.82 -26.06 13.82
N ASP A 604 -19.93 -25.46 13.40
CA ASP A 604 -21.21 -26.13 13.34
C ASP A 604 -21.29 -27.11 12.16
N THR A 605 -22.02 -28.21 12.34
CA THR A 605 -22.35 -29.13 11.23
C THR A 605 -23.69 -28.84 10.59
N THR A 606 -24.49 -27.99 11.25
CA THR A 606 -25.85 -27.66 10.86
C THR A 606 -26.17 -26.21 11.16
N VAL A 607 -27.03 -25.61 10.35
CA VAL A 607 -27.65 -24.32 10.61
C VAL A 607 -29.15 -24.52 10.89
N THR A 608 -29.67 -23.79 11.88
CA THR A 608 -31.08 -23.82 12.27
C THR A 608 -31.80 -22.60 11.72
N ALA A 609 -32.87 -22.80 10.96
CA ALA A 609 -33.73 -21.73 10.45
C ALA A 609 -35.00 -21.61 11.31
N SER A 610 -35.34 -20.37 11.67
CA SER A 610 -36.58 -20.01 12.38
C SER A 610 -37.30 -18.87 11.67
N VAL A 611 -38.62 -18.83 11.73
CA VAL A 611 -39.44 -17.70 11.29
C VAL A 611 -40.25 -17.19 12.47
N ASP A 612 -40.11 -15.89 12.80
CA ASP A 612 -40.71 -15.24 13.97
C ASP A 612 -40.49 -16.03 15.27
N GLY A 613 -39.26 -16.57 15.44
CA GLY A 613 -38.86 -17.39 16.58
C GLY A 613 -39.36 -18.84 16.57
N THR A 614 -40.09 -19.26 15.53
CA THR A 614 -40.52 -20.66 15.36
C THR A 614 -39.57 -21.39 14.44
N VAL A 615 -38.92 -22.46 14.93
CA VAL A 615 -38.02 -23.30 14.11
C VAL A 615 -38.78 -23.93 12.94
N VAL A 616 -38.35 -23.62 11.73
CA VAL A 616 -38.92 -24.15 10.47
C VAL A 616 -38.09 -25.26 9.87
N GLY A 617 -36.81 -25.39 10.23
CA GLY A 617 -35.97 -26.49 9.78
C GLY A 617 -34.51 -26.38 10.19
N THR A 618 -33.75 -27.41 9.84
CA THR A 618 -32.28 -27.47 10.01
C THR A 618 -31.67 -27.98 8.72
N ALA A 619 -30.56 -27.40 8.27
CA ALA A 619 -29.80 -27.85 7.10
C ALA A 619 -28.39 -28.29 7.50
N THR A 620 -27.87 -29.32 6.84
CA THR A 620 -26.46 -29.72 6.98
C THR A 620 -25.58 -28.76 6.21
N ILE A 621 -24.46 -28.37 6.80
CA ILE A 621 -23.48 -27.48 6.17
C ILE A 621 -22.53 -28.32 5.31
N ASP A 622 -22.34 -27.92 4.04
CA ASP A 622 -21.29 -28.44 3.18
C ASP A 622 -19.95 -27.77 3.55
N PRO A 623 -18.99 -28.51 4.12
CA PRO A 623 -17.73 -27.94 4.60
C PRO A 623 -16.67 -27.81 3.49
N THR A 624 -17.02 -28.07 2.23
CA THR A 624 -16.02 -28.01 1.15
C THR A 624 -15.50 -26.59 1.00
N ARG A 625 -14.19 -26.41 1.22
CA ARG A 625 -13.48 -25.14 1.19
C ARG A 625 -13.63 -24.42 -0.15
N ALA A 626 -13.81 -23.11 -0.09
CA ALA A 626 -13.75 -22.23 -1.24
C ALA A 626 -12.33 -22.15 -1.83
N VAL A 627 -12.24 -21.77 -3.10
CA VAL A 627 -10.95 -21.65 -3.81
C VAL A 627 -10.46 -20.20 -3.86
N THR A 628 -11.35 -19.26 -4.16
CA THR A 628 -11.00 -17.85 -4.39
C THR A 628 -12.00 -16.85 -3.84
N ASP A 629 -13.09 -17.31 -3.24
CA ASP A 629 -14.19 -16.49 -2.70
C ASP A 629 -14.47 -16.86 -1.24
N ASP A 630 -15.44 -16.19 -0.63
CA ASP A 630 -15.87 -16.43 0.75
C ASP A 630 -17.04 -17.44 0.86
N SER A 631 -17.02 -18.52 0.08
CA SER A 631 -18.13 -19.47 0.03
C SER A 631 -17.98 -20.71 0.92
N THR A 632 -17.00 -20.77 1.83
CA THR A 632 -16.77 -21.95 2.67
C THR A 632 -17.92 -22.14 3.68
N GLY A 633 -18.44 -23.36 3.79
CA GLY A 633 -19.62 -23.65 4.62
C GLY A 633 -20.90 -23.19 3.92
N ARG A 634 -21.56 -24.08 3.19
CA ARG A 634 -22.79 -23.76 2.44
C ARG A 634 -24.00 -24.54 2.94
N ALA A 635 -25.16 -23.89 2.97
CA ALA A 635 -26.42 -24.53 3.30
C ALA A 635 -27.58 -23.86 2.55
N SER A 636 -28.61 -24.63 2.23
CA SER A 636 -29.78 -24.12 1.52
C SER A 636 -31.05 -24.47 2.27
N PHE A 637 -32.00 -23.52 2.29
CA PHE A 637 -33.31 -23.69 2.87
C PHE A 637 -34.40 -23.47 1.81
N SER A 638 -35.51 -24.18 1.96
CA SER A 638 -36.74 -23.93 1.23
C SER A 638 -37.89 -23.91 2.23
N VAL A 639 -38.42 -22.73 2.50
CA VAL A 639 -39.50 -22.49 3.46
C VAL A 639 -40.78 -22.23 2.67
N PRO A 640 -41.79 -23.13 2.73
CA PRO A 640 -43.08 -22.86 2.11
C PRO A 640 -43.81 -21.75 2.88
N ILE A 641 -44.33 -20.76 2.15
CA ILE A 641 -45.12 -19.68 2.74
C ILE A 641 -46.56 -20.16 2.90
N ASP A 642 -46.92 -20.54 4.12
CA ASP A 642 -48.26 -21.04 4.43
C ASP A 642 -49.22 -19.93 4.89
N GLU A 643 -50.49 -20.29 5.12
CA GLU A 643 -51.51 -19.34 5.59
C GLU A 643 -51.19 -18.72 6.96
N SER A 644 -50.32 -19.34 7.78
CA SER A 644 -49.96 -18.81 9.10
C SER A 644 -49.02 -17.61 9.00
N LEU A 645 -48.30 -17.48 7.88
CA LEU A 645 -47.45 -16.33 7.55
C LEU A 645 -48.20 -15.29 6.71
N ALA A 646 -49.51 -15.42 6.50
CA ALA A 646 -50.23 -14.52 5.61
C ALA A 646 -50.38 -13.11 6.20
N GLY A 647 -49.85 -12.12 5.48
CA GLY A 647 -50.08 -10.70 5.75
C GLY A 647 -49.13 -10.11 6.80
N GLY A 648 -48.15 -9.34 6.35
CA GLY A 648 -47.28 -8.54 7.21
C GLY A 648 -45.80 -8.75 6.93
N ALA A 649 -44.97 -8.20 7.83
CA ALA A 649 -43.53 -8.40 7.84
C ALA A 649 -43.18 -9.53 8.83
N HIS A 650 -42.25 -10.36 8.42
CA HIS A 650 -41.74 -11.51 9.14
C HIS A 650 -40.22 -11.45 9.19
N THR A 651 -39.63 -12.18 10.13
CA THR A 651 -38.17 -12.32 10.24
C THR A 651 -37.78 -13.78 10.18
N ALA A 652 -36.94 -14.13 9.21
CA ALA A 652 -36.25 -15.40 9.17
C ALA A 652 -34.89 -15.26 9.85
N THR A 653 -34.57 -16.15 10.78
CA THR A 653 -33.31 -16.17 11.52
C THR A 653 -32.60 -17.49 11.25
N PHE A 654 -31.30 -17.42 10.94
CA PHE A 654 -30.43 -18.57 10.71
C PHE A 654 -29.33 -18.56 11.76
N ALA A 655 -29.29 -19.60 12.59
CA ALA A 655 -28.39 -19.69 13.74
C ALA A 655 -27.41 -20.86 13.60
N LEU A 656 -26.15 -20.58 13.90
CA LEU A 656 -25.08 -21.53 14.14
C LEU A 656 -24.89 -21.66 15.66
N ASP A 657 -25.53 -22.67 16.26
CA ASP A 657 -25.68 -22.76 17.72
C ASP A 657 -24.34 -22.91 18.48
N THR A 658 -23.32 -23.53 17.84
CA THR A 658 -22.02 -23.76 18.45
C THR A 658 -21.14 -22.52 18.38
N THR A 659 -21.09 -21.86 17.21
CA THR A 659 -20.28 -20.66 17.03
C THR A 659 -20.95 -19.41 17.60
N GLY A 660 -22.27 -19.40 17.72
CA GLY A 660 -23.06 -18.25 18.15
C GLY A 660 -23.32 -17.23 17.04
N THR A 661 -22.97 -17.54 15.78
CA THR A 661 -23.30 -16.70 14.63
C THR A 661 -24.80 -16.77 14.35
N GLU A 662 -25.43 -15.60 14.24
CA GLU A 662 -26.85 -15.47 13.89
C GLU A 662 -27.00 -14.42 12.80
N ILE A 663 -27.81 -14.73 11.79
CA ILE A 663 -28.19 -13.79 10.73
C ILE A 663 -29.72 -13.74 10.60
N SER A 664 -30.25 -12.54 10.42
CA SER A 664 -31.69 -12.31 10.26
C SER A 664 -32.01 -11.62 8.95
N LEU A 665 -33.02 -12.13 8.25
CA LEU A 665 -33.57 -11.62 7.01
C LEU A 665 -35.03 -11.21 7.22
N GLY A 666 -35.35 -9.94 6.94
CA GLY A 666 -36.73 -9.48 6.90
C GLY A 666 -37.39 -9.82 5.57
N PHE A 667 -38.62 -10.34 5.61
CA PHE A 667 -39.41 -10.56 4.40
C PHE A 667 -40.89 -10.22 4.64
N ALA A 668 -41.61 -9.89 3.57
CA ALA A 668 -43.02 -9.56 3.63
C ALA A 668 -43.87 -10.63 2.93
N VAL A 669 -45.05 -10.90 3.48
CA VAL A 669 -46.04 -11.79 2.89
C VAL A 669 -47.32 -11.02 2.62
N ALA A 670 -47.79 -11.08 1.37
CA ALA A 670 -49.01 -10.43 0.94
C ALA A 670 -50.21 -10.93 1.76
N ALA A 671 -51.12 -10.00 2.08
CA ALA A 671 -52.36 -10.36 2.75
C ALA A 671 -53.14 -11.37 1.90
N GLY A 672 -53.42 -12.55 2.46
CA GLY A 672 -54.14 -13.60 1.74
C GLY A 672 -55.44 -13.07 1.13
N ALA A 673 -55.75 -13.48 -0.10
CA ALA A 673 -57.02 -13.16 -0.73
C ALA A 673 -58.14 -13.80 0.11
N GLY A 674 -58.70 -13.04 1.04
CA GLY A 674 -59.75 -13.50 1.93
C GLY A 674 -60.88 -14.17 1.15
N ALA A 675 -61.34 -15.31 1.66
CA ALA A 675 -62.44 -16.08 1.10
C ALA A 675 -63.64 -15.18 0.72
N GLY A 676 -63.85 -15.01 -0.59
CA GLY A 676 -65.11 -14.64 -1.23
C GLY A 676 -65.82 -13.38 -0.72
N THR A 677 -65.60 -12.24 -1.39
CA THR A 677 -66.62 -11.19 -1.46
C THR A 677 -67.88 -11.76 -2.15
N PRO A 678 -69.09 -11.62 -1.59
CA PRO A 678 -70.29 -12.17 -2.21
C PRO A 678 -70.58 -11.43 -3.52
N THR A 679 -70.73 -12.20 -4.59
CA THR A 679 -71.21 -11.75 -5.90
C THR A 679 -72.53 -10.98 -5.75
N PRO A 680 -72.66 -9.74 -6.27
CA PRO A 680 -73.96 -9.08 -6.33
C PRO A 680 -74.88 -9.85 -7.28
N GLY A 681 -76.08 -10.20 -6.81
CA GLY A 681 -77.11 -10.89 -7.59
C GLY A 681 -77.56 -10.07 -8.81
N PRO A 682 -78.13 -10.73 -9.83
CA PRO A 682 -78.40 -10.11 -11.13
C PRO A 682 -79.54 -9.10 -11.00
N THR A 683 -79.30 -7.88 -11.46
CA THR A 683 -80.37 -6.90 -11.69
C THR A 683 -80.68 -6.85 -13.18
N THR A 684 -81.91 -7.24 -13.52
CA THR A 684 -82.52 -7.16 -14.84
C THR A 684 -83.05 -5.75 -15.10
N GLU A 685 -82.62 -5.08 -16.16
CA GLU A 685 -83.44 -4.12 -16.95
C GLU A 685 -82.76 -3.77 -18.29
N PRO A 686 -83.49 -3.25 -19.30
CA PRO A 686 -83.42 -3.77 -20.65
C PRO A 686 -82.67 -2.87 -21.66
N THR A 687 -82.19 -3.53 -22.70
CA THR A 687 -81.58 -2.98 -23.92
C THR A 687 -82.53 -2.07 -24.72
N PRO A 688 -82.02 -0.95 -25.28
CA PRO A 688 -82.46 -0.44 -26.57
C PRO A 688 -81.42 -0.71 -27.67
N ALA A 689 -81.93 -1.05 -28.85
CA ALA A 689 -81.20 -1.44 -30.06
C ALA A 689 -80.77 -0.20 -30.90
N PRO A 690 -80.10 -0.35 -32.07
CA PRO A 690 -78.83 0.32 -32.38
C PRO A 690 -78.93 1.49 -33.36
N THR A 691 -77.89 2.32 -33.41
CA THR A 691 -77.61 3.24 -34.54
C THR A 691 -76.11 3.24 -34.91
N THR A 692 -75.85 3.02 -36.20
CA THR A 692 -74.56 3.14 -36.94
C THR A 692 -74.59 4.39 -37.83
N PRO A 693 -73.52 4.79 -38.58
CA PRO A 693 -72.05 4.79 -38.37
C PRO A 693 -71.47 6.21 -38.73
N PRO A 694 -70.14 6.48 -38.97
CA PRO A 694 -69.39 5.99 -40.13
C PRO A 694 -67.88 5.68 -39.90
N THR A 695 -67.32 5.07 -40.95
CA THR A 695 -65.96 4.63 -41.26
C THR A 695 -64.89 5.73 -41.42
N THR A 696 -63.63 5.44 -41.03
CA THR A 696 -62.35 5.77 -41.73
C THR A 696 -61.23 5.00 -41.00
N GLY A 697 -60.52 4.03 -41.58
CA GLY A 697 -59.39 4.19 -42.52
C GLY A 697 -58.10 3.69 -41.84
N PRO A 698 -57.28 2.80 -42.44
CA PRO A 698 -56.15 2.17 -41.74
C PRO A 698 -54.90 3.04 -41.81
N ALA A 699 -54.13 3.06 -40.72
CA ALA A 699 -52.80 3.69 -40.65
C ALA A 699 -51.71 2.64 -40.34
N PRO A 700 -50.47 2.89 -40.78
CA PRO A 700 -49.56 1.85 -41.28
C PRO A 700 -48.42 1.47 -40.31
N THR A 701 -47.85 0.28 -40.54
CA THR A 701 -46.52 -0.14 -40.06
C THR A 701 -45.41 0.62 -40.80
N PRO A 702 -44.40 1.14 -40.10
CA PRO A 702 -42.98 0.76 -40.35
C PRO A 702 -42.15 0.74 -39.04
N THR A 703 -40.92 0.26 -38.88
CA THR A 703 -39.93 -0.48 -39.69
C THR A 703 -38.89 -0.98 -38.67
N THR A 704 -38.46 -2.22 -38.83
CA THR A 704 -37.30 -2.82 -38.17
C THR A 704 -36.00 -2.34 -38.82
N ALA A 705 -34.99 -2.00 -38.02
CA ALA A 705 -33.59 -1.89 -38.44
C ALA A 705 -32.74 -2.91 -37.63
N PRO A 706 -31.83 -3.66 -38.26
CA PRO A 706 -30.97 -4.63 -37.57
C PRO A 706 -29.65 -3.97 -37.17
N VAL A 707 -29.15 -4.25 -35.96
CA VAL A 707 -27.73 -4.07 -35.63
C VAL A 707 -27.13 -5.45 -35.40
N ALA A 708 -26.11 -5.74 -36.19
CA ALA A 708 -25.37 -6.98 -36.19
C ALA A 708 -24.54 -7.12 -34.91
N GLY A 709 -24.78 -8.18 -34.15
CA GLY A 709 -23.85 -8.68 -33.14
C GLY A 709 -22.80 -9.56 -33.82
N SER A 710 -21.55 -9.11 -33.86
CA SER A 710 -20.41 -9.94 -34.22
C SER A 710 -19.97 -10.74 -33.00
N HIS A 711 -20.05 -12.06 -33.11
CA HIS A 711 -19.30 -13.01 -32.30
C HIS A 711 -17.79 -12.81 -32.54
N HIS A 712 -17.00 -12.72 -31.48
CA HIS A 712 -15.63 -13.24 -31.48
C HIS A 712 -15.27 -13.73 -30.07
N LEU A 713 -14.93 -15.02 -30.00
CA LEU A 713 -14.30 -15.67 -28.87
C LEU A 713 -12.78 -15.48 -28.92
N ALA A 714 -12.23 -15.35 -27.72
CA ALA A 714 -10.86 -15.41 -27.21
C ALA A 714 -9.76 -16.04 -28.08
N GLU A 715 -8.62 -15.36 -28.11
CA GLU A 715 -7.32 -15.93 -27.71
C GLU A 715 -6.36 -14.82 -27.25
N THR A 716 -5.44 -15.24 -26.38
CA THR A 716 -4.49 -14.55 -25.50
C THR A 716 -3.45 -13.66 -26.19
N GLY A 717 -3.04 -12.58 -25.53
CA GLY A 717 -1.79 -11.88 -25.85
C GLY A 717 -1.82 -10.40 -25.52
N VAL A 718 -0.94 -9.99 -24.61
CA VAL A 718 -0.61 -8.59 -24.31
C VAL A 718 -0.02 -7.97 -25.58
N ASP A 719 -0.68 -6.97 -26.18
CA ASP A 719 -0.11 -6.18 -27.28
C ASP A 719 0.16 -4.76 -26.81
N ALA A 720 1.46 -4.51 -26.58
CA ALA A 720 2.04 -3.21 -26.38
C ALA A 720 2.03 -2.42 -27.70
N THR A 721 1.18 -1.40 -27.87
CA THR A 721 1.45 -0.25 -28.77
C THR A 721 0.45 0.90 -28.58
N PRO A 722 0.92 2.08 -28.09
CA PRO A 722 1.22 3.18 -29.03
C PRO A 722 2.68 3.68 -28.98
N ALA A 723 3.53 3.11 -28.12
CA ALA A 723 4.92 3.57 -27.96
C ALA A 723 5.85 3.24 -29.14
N PHE A 724 5.52 2.25 -29.98
CA PHE A 724 6.43 1.80 -31.06
C PHE A 724 6.32 2.61 -32.37
N ALA A 725 5.24 3.39 -32.56
CA ALA A 725 5.07 4.22 -33.76
C ALA A 725 5.85 5.56 -33.69
N ALA A 726 6.10 6.09 -32.49
CA ALA A 726 6.89 7.31 -32.30
C ALA A 726 8.41 7.06 -32.44
N GLY A 727 8.90 5.89 -32.01
CA GLY A 727 10.32 5.53 -32.08
C GLY A 727 10.84 5.31 -33.51
N ILE A 728 10.04 4.73 -34.40
CA ILE A 728 10.43 4.49 -35.80
C ILE A 728 10.47 5.82 -36.61
N ALA A 729 9.61 6.79 -36.29
CA ALA A 729 9.64 8.11 -36.91
C ALA A 729 10.90 8.91 -36.52
N ALA A 730 11.32 8.83 -35.25
CA ALA A 730 12.54 9.48 -34.78
C ALA A 730 13.83 8.85 -35.37
N LEU A 731 13.86 7.52 -35.52
CA LEU A 731 15.01 6.82 -36.11
C LEU A 731 15.17 7.12 -37.61
N LEU A 732 14.07 7.26 -38.36
CA LEU A 732 14.08 7.60 -39.78
C LEU A 732 14.44 9.08 -40.03
N LEU A 733 14.05 9.99 -39.13
CA LEU A 733 14.46 11.40 -39.17
C LEU A 733 15.95 11.58 -38.80
N GLY A 734 16.47 10.81 -37.84
CA GLY A 734 17.89 10.81 -37.47
C GLY A 734 18.81 10.26 -38.56
N LEU A 735 18.40 9.18 -39.25
CA LEU A 735 19.14 8.63 -40.39
C LEU A 735 19.15 9.60 -41.59
N GLY A 736 18.02 10.29 -41.84
CA GLY A 736 17.88 11.28 -42.90
C GLY A 736 18.80 12.49 -42.71
N MET A 737 18.94 12.99 -41.48
CA MET A 737 19.84 14.12 -41.17
C MET A 737 21.32 13.74 -41.25
N THR A 738 21.68 12.50 -40.90
CA THR A 738 23.05 11.99 -40.98
C THR A 738 23.50 11.77 -42.43
N VAL A 739 22.63 11.25 -43.29
CA VAL A 739 22.89 11.10 -44.74
C VAL A 739 22.94 12.46 -45.45
N ALA A 740 22.13 13.45 -45.03
CA ALA A 740 22.18 14.81 -45.56
C ALA A 740 23.46 15.57 -45.16
N ARG A 741 23.99 15.36 -43.95
CA ARG A 741 25.28 15.93 -43.50
C ARG A 741 26.49 15.29 -44.21
N LEU A 742 26.44 13.99 -44.49
CA LEU A 742 27.49 13.27 -45.25
C LEU A 742 27.52 13.65 -46.74
N ARG A 743 26.36 13.94 -47.36
CA ARG A 743 26.28 14.46 -48.73
C ARG A 743 26.73 15.92 -48.89
N ARG A 744 26.56 16.77 -47.87
CA ARG A 744 27.08 18.16 -47.90
C ARG A 744 28.60 18.24 -47.72
N ARG A 745 29.23 17.28 -47.03
CA ARG A 745 30.70 17.22 -46.88
C ARG A 745 31.45 16.64 -48.09
N THR A 746 30.76 15.95 -49.00
CA THR A 746 31.35 15.39 -50.23
C THR A 746 31.18 16.29 -51.46
N ALA A 747 30.37 17.35 -51.38
CA ALA A 747 30.22 18.37 -52.42
C ALA A 747 31.07 19.64 -52.20
N ALA A 748 31.88 19.65 -51.12
CA ALA A 748 32.86 20.70 -50.82
C ALA A 748 34.25 20.08 -50.65
N LYS A 749 34.74 19.44 -51.72
CA LYS A 749 36.15 19.20 -52.01
C LYS A 749 36.34 19.13 -53.50
#